data_AF-A0A8C7GBD7-F1
#
_entry.id   AF-A0A8C7GBD7-F1
#
_cell.length_a   1.000
_cell.length_b   1.000
_cell.length_c   1.000
_cell.angle_alpha   90.00
_cell.angle_beta   90.00
_cell.angle_gamma   90.00
#
_symmetry.space_group_name_H-M   'P 1'
#
loop_
_entity.id
_entity.type
_entity.pdbx_description
1 polymer ?
#
loop_
_entity_poly.entity_id
_entity_poly.type
_entity_poly.pdbx_seq_one_letter_code
_entity_poly.pdbx_strand_id
1 'polypeptide(L)'
;CFIVLHHVCVCKCWRESSDGCVFLQECVCVYVLERDSRLQCDDPSHELPKEGKIRYETLCVHVLVILSPQLQQQTQSQCCCLLLVSEDNHQLFCQVRPHLNASLPALIKVQLIITYTTQLSSMLGSEVSSLLCVPVVSRATGQVVALACVLVLPVYISTLICCSVFLLDQVSHELVAKVFDGGVVSDDEEFRIPADQGIAGHVAMTGQILNIKDAYSHPLFYRGVDDSTGFRTRNILCFPIKDENNEVIGVAELVNKTNGPWFNRFDEDLATAFSIYCGISIAHSLLYKKVHEAQFRSHLANEMMMYHMKVSAEEVAQLLVTGLEPVEEIHPLFAEFTYTPRSLPDDNTPMGILSMFEDMGFINAYKIDLHTLARFCLMVKKGYRDPPYHNWTHAFSVSHFCYLLYKNLGLANYLENIEIFALFVSCMCHDLDHRGTNNSFQVASQSVLAALYSSEGSVMERHHFAQAIAILNTHGCNIFDKFSRKDYQRMLDLMRDIILATDLAHHLRIFPDLQRMADAGYNPRNQTHRSLLLCLLMTSCDLSDQTKGWKTTRKIAELIYKEFFSQGDLEKAMGNRPSEMMDREKAYIPELQISFMEHIAMPIYKLLSELLPGATELYERVATNRVQWTKVSHKFSVRGLPSNNSLDFLDEEYELLETVSALCLPCEWNFPLLEMGTV
;
A
#
# COMPACT_ATOMS: atom_id res chain seq x y z
N CYS A 1 35.81 21.43 -5.67
CA CYS A 1 35.99 20.15 -4.96
C CYS A 1 34.64 19.62 -4.49
N PHE A 2 34.38 18.33 -4.73
CA PHE A 2 33.11 17.65 -4.43
C PHE A 2 32.99 17.30 -2.94
N ILE A 3 31.88 17.66 -2.30
CA ILE A 3 31.46 17.10 -0.99
C ILE A 3 29.93 16.98 -1.00
N VAL A 4 29.42 15.76 -0.90
CA VAL A 4 28.00 15.46 -0.62
C VAL A 4 27.88 15.30 0.90
N LEU A 5 27.00 16.06 1.55
CA LEU A 5 26.77 15.96 3.01
C LEU A 5 25.36 15.47 3.31
N HIS A 6 25.28 14.36 4.04
CA HIS A 6 24.06 13.58 4.28
C HIS A 6 23.45 13.73 5.70
N HIS A 7 23.89 14.68 6.56
CA HIS A 7 23.64 14.56 8.01
C HIS A 7 23.37 15.87 8.79
N VAL A 8 22.28 16.61 8.51
CA VAL A 8 21.80 17.74 9.36
C VAL A 8 20.26 17.78 9.38
N CYS A 9 19.66 18.11 10.53
CA CYS A 9 18.21 18.22 10.74
C CYS A 9 17.82 19.62 11.23
N VAL A 10 16.73 20.21 10.71
CA VAL A 10 16.24 21.54 11.11
C VAL A 10 14.83 21.41 11.67
N CYS A 11 14.56 21.97 12.85
CA CYS A 11 13.25 21.90 13.50
C CYS A 11 12.74 23.29 13.90
N LYS A 12 11.42 23.49 13.84
CA LYS A 12 10.75 24.62 14.46
C LYS A 12 10.53 24.34 15.95
N CYS A 13 10.97 25.26 16.79
CA CYS A 13 10.78 25.19 18.24
C CYS A 13 10.12 26.49 18.72
N TRP A 14 9.27 26.36 19.73
CA TRP A 14 8.63 27.50 20.38
C TRP A 14 9.38 27.79 21.69
N ARG A 15 9.79 29.05 21.88
CA ARG A 15 10.47 29.48 23.11
C ARG A 15 9.50 30.20 24.03
N GLU A 16 9.49 29.84 25.31
CA GLU A 16 8.92 30.67 26.38
C GLU A 16 9.98 31.66 26.88
N SER A 17 9.61 32.94 26.99
CA SER A 17 10.51 33.96 27.52
C SER A 17 10.67 33.81 29.04
N SER A 18 11.89 33.98 29.54
CA SER A 18 12.24 33.84 30.96
C SER A 18 11.75 35.00 31.85
N ASP A 19 11.05 36.00 31.29
CA ASP A 19 10.64 37.22 31.98
C ASP A 19 9.14 37.27 32.31
N GLY A 20 8.47 36.11 32.42
CA GLY A 20 7.08 36.04 32.93
C GLY A 20 6.00 36.63 32.01
N CYS A 21 6.37 37.14 30.82
CA CYS A 21 5.45 37.45 29.73
C CYS A 21 5.49 36.32 28.70
N VAL A 22 4.37 35.63 28.52
CA VAL A 22 4.21 34.59 27.49
C VAL A 22 4.13 35.26 26.12
N PHE A 23 5.28 35.38 25.45
CA PHE A 23 5.35 35.55 24.00
C PHE A 23 5.88 34.24 23.42
N LEU A 24 5.06 33.56 22.62
CA LEU A 24 5.48 32.44 21.81
C LEU A 24 6.31 33.01 20.64
N GLN A 25 7.63 32.89 20.72
CA GLN A 25 8.50 33.23 19.61
C GLN A 25 8.85 31.96 18.85
N GLU A 26 8.53 31.93 17.56
CA GLU A 26 8.87 30.85 16.64
C GLU A 26 10.39 30.94 16.36
N CYS A 27 11.13 29.89 16.70
CA CYS A 27 12.58 29.82 16.53
C CYS A 27 12.96 28.60 15.68
N VAL A 28 13.93 28.76 14.78
CA VAL A 28 14.45 27.68 13.95
C VAL A 28 15.75 27.18 14.57
N CYS A 29 15.80 25.92 14.97
CA CYS A 29 16.99 25.29 15.56
C CYS A 29 17.62 24.32 14.55
N VAL A 30 18.95 24.38 14.40
CA VAL A 30 19.73 23.53 13.49
C VAL A 30 20.49 22.49 14.30
N TYR A 31 20.25 21.21 14.04
CA TYR A 31 20.88 20.10 14.75
C TYR A 31 21.87 19.37 13.86
N VAL A 32 23.10 19.27 14.32
CA VAL A 32 24.19 18.54 13.64
C VAL A 32 24.30 17.15 14.27
N LEU A 33 24.43 16.12 13.42
CA LEU A 33 24.67 14.75 13.87
C LEU A 33 26.17 14.59 14.17
N GLU A 34 26.54 14.52 15.44
CA GLU A 34 27.91 14.15 15.81
C GLU A 34 28.17 12.65 15.57
N ARG A 35 29.45 12.25 15.55
CA ARG A 35 29.92 10.87 15.28
C ARG A 35 29.22 9.79 16.11
N ASP A 36 28.64 10.16 17.26
CA ASP A 36 27.97 9.26 18.19
C ASP A 36 26.44 9.16 17.99
N SER A 37 25.92 9.59 16.83
CA SER A 37 24.49 9.61 16.49
C SER A 37 23.63 10.48 17.43
N ARG A 38 24.20 11.61 17.88
CA ARG A 38 23.53 12.59 18.75
C ARG A 38 23.25 13.86 17.95
N LEU A 39 22.04 14.40 18.05
CA LEU A 39 21.61 15.61 17.35
C LEU A 39 21.71 16.81 18.31
N GLN A 40 22.69 17.68 18.07
CA GLN A 40 22.99 18.82 18.94
C GLN A 40 22.76 20.14 18.20
N CYS A 41 22.01 21.05 18.84
CA CYS A 41 21.84 22.43 18.40
C CYS A 41 22.80 23.31 19.22
N ASP A 42 23.54 24.21 18.56
CA ASP A 42 24.51 25.09 19.21
C ASP A 42 23.87 26.38 19.76
N ASP A 43 22.72 26.80 19.24
CA ASP A 43 22.09 28.08 19.59
C ASP A 43 20.55 28.01 19.62
N PRO A 44 19.91 27.92 20.80
CA PRO A 44 20.56 27.75 22.11
C PRO A 44 21.15 26.34 22.23
N SER A 45 22.26 26.18 22.96
CA SER A 45 22.93 24.88 23.13
C SER A 45 22.01 23.85 23.80
N HIS A 46 21.50 22.86 23.05
CA HIS A 46 20.71 21.75 23.59
C HIS A 46 20.75 20.52 22.68
N GLU A 47 20.48 19.35 23.26
CA GLU A 47 20.49 18.06 22.58
C GLU A 47 19.06 17.50 22.46
N LEU A 48 18.72 16.94 21.29
CA LEU A 48 17.45 16.24 21.10
C LEU A 48 17.49 14.86 21.80
N PRO A 49 16.57 14.56 22.73
CA PRO A 49 16.54 13.27 23.42
C PRO A 49 16.21 12.10 22.49
N LYS A 50 16.90 10.96 22.67
CA LYS A 50 16.83 9.77 21.80
C LYS A 50 15.45 9.09 21.70
N GLU A 51 14.49 9.40 22.59
CA GLU A 51 13.21 8.68 22.72
C GLU A 51 11.94 9.57 22.62
N GLY A 52 12.03 10.76 22.02
CA GLY A 52 10.86 11.62 21.83
C GLY A 52 10.21 11.49 20.45
N LYS A 53 8.97 10.96 20.36
CA LYS A 53 8.12 11.11 19.16
C LYS A 53 7.94 12.61 18.86
N ILE A 54 8.42 13.06 17.69
CA ILE A 54 8.01 14.36 17.12
C ILE A 54 6.52 14.25 16.85
N ARG A 55 5.70 14.94 17.65
CA ARG A 55 4.26 15.06 17.39
C ARG A 55 4.11 15.84 16.08
N TYR A 56 3.27 15.31 15.20
CA TYR A 56 2.93 15.89 13.90
C TYR A 56 2.70 17.40 14.00
N GLU A 57 3.55 18.16 13.31
CA GLU A 57 3.24 19.41 12.63
C GLU A 57 4.34 19.65 11.59
N THR A 58 3.92 19.75 10.33
CA THR A 58 4.64 20.07 9.08
C THR A 58 6.17 19.97 9.11
N LEU A 59 6.69 18.83 8.65
CA LEU A 59 8.13 18.58 8.49
C LEU A 59 8.64 19.31 7.24
N CYS A 60 8.85 20.63 7.33
CA CYS A 60 9.50 21.41 6.28
C CYS A 60 10.98 21.00 6.19
N VAL A 61 11.34 20.32 5.12
CA VAL A 61 12.73 19.93 4.84
C VAL A 61 13.46 21.15 4.29
N HIS A 62 14.35 21.72 5.10
CA HIS A 62 15.11 22.92 4.72
C HIS A 62 16.48 22.55 4.13
N VAL A 63 16.81 23.21 3.02
CA VAL A 63 18.05 23.07 2.24
C VAL A 63 19.27 23.47 3.09
N LEU A 64 20.31 22.62 3.11
CA LEU A 64 21.55 22.83 3.85
C LEU A 64 22.66 23.40 2.92
N VAL A 65 23.59 24.19 3.46
CA VAL A 65 24.94 24.40 2.89
C VAL A 65 25.92 24.18 4.03
N ILE A 66 26.84 23.23 3.91
CA ILE A 66 27.96 23.11 4.86
C ILE A 66 29.21 23.68 4.19
N LEU A 67 29.84 24.61 4.89
CA LEU A 67 31.22 25.01 4.66
C LEU A 67 32.15 23.85 5.03
N SER A 68 32.84 23.29 4.04
CA SER A 68 34.12 22.66 4.35
C SER A 68 35.18 23.76 4.50
N PRO A 69 36.18 23.59 5.38
CA PRO A 69 37.33 24.50 5.49
C PRO A 69 38.04 24.73 4.13
N GLN A 70 37.88 23.79 3.19
CA GLN A 70 38.42 23.88 1.84
C GLN A 70 37.69 24.90 0.96
N LEU A 71 36.37 25.09 1.14
CA LEU A 71 35.59 26.09 0.39
C LEU A 71 36.04 27.51 0.77
N GLN A 72 36.28 27.75 2.06
CA GLN A 72 36.74 29.04 2.59
C GLN A 72 38.17 29.38 2.11
N GLN A 73 39.03 28.37 1.99
CA GLN A 73 40.38 28.52 1.44
C GLN A 73 40.39 28.83 -0.07
N GLN A 74 39.39 28.34 -0.82
CA GLN A 74 39.26 28.57 -2.26
C GLN A 74 38.53 29.86 -2.63
N THR A 75 37.55 30.31 -1.83
CA THR A 75 36.74 31.50 -2.16
C THR A 75 37.25 32.80 -1.56
N GLN A 76 38.17 32.76 -0.58
CA GLN A 76 38.66 33.93 0.16
C GLN A 76 37.56 34.83 0.77
N SER A 77 36.35 34.31 0.98
CA SER A 77 35.21 35.10 1.47
C SER A 77 35.31 35.47 2.96
N GLN A 78 34.95 36.71 3.32
CA GLN A 78 34.99 37.24 4.69
C GLN A 78 33.77 36.84 5.55
N CYS A 79 32.64 36.49 4.94
CA CYS A 79 31.41 36.08 5.63
C CYS A 79 30.67 34.99 4.84
N CYS A 80 29.81 34.22 5.53
CA CYS A 80 28.98 33.18 4.92
C CYS A 80 27.56 33.21 5.51
N CYS A 81 26.56 33.04 4.64
CA CYS A 81 25.14 33.07 5.01
C CYS A 81 24.45 31.77 4.60
N LEU A 82 23.57 31.26 5.45
CA LEU A 82 22.70 30.12 5.16
C LEU A 82 21.33 30.63 4.72
N LEU A 83 20.84 30.18 3.56
CA LEU A 83 19.51 30.52 3.06
C LEU A 83 18.62 29.28 3.09
N LEU A 84 17.51 29.36 3.83
CA LEU A 84 16.48 28.34 3.94
C LEU A 84 15.27 28.78 3.13
N VAL A 85 14.76 27.93 2.25
CA VAL A 85 13.52 28.17 1.49
C VAL A 85 12.38 27.36 2.12
N SER A 86 11.21 27.96 2.28
CA SER A 86 9.98 27.28 2.71
C SER A 86 9.11 26.94 1.50
N GLU A 87 8.72 25.66 1.39
CA GLU A 87 7.95 25.13 0.26
C GLU A 87 6.49 25.63 0.25
N ASP A 88 5.89 25.80 1.43
CA ASP A 88 4.46 26.15 1.55
C ASP A 88 4.13 27.61 1.17
N ASN A 89 5.09 28.52 1.34
CA ASN A 89 4.84 29.97 1.24
C ASN A 89 5.79 30.70 0.27
N HIS A 90 6.69 29.98 -0.40
CA HIS A 90 7.80 30.56 -1.20
C HIS A 90 8.64 31.60 -0.43
N GLN A 91 8.75 31.45 0.89
CA GLN A 91 9.46 32.40 1.77
C GLN A 91 10.92 31.99 1.96
N LEU A 92 11.83 32.97 1.88
CA LEU A 92 13.26 32.82 2.10
C LEU A 92 13.63 33.29 3.53
N PHE A 93 14.37 32.48 4.26
CA PHE A 93 14.94 32.81 5.56
C PHE A 93 16.47 32.80 5.46
N CYS A 94 17.13 33.83 5.98
CA CYS A 94 18.59 33.94 5.97
C CYS A 94 19.12 33.89 7.40
N GLN A 95 20.09 33.01 7.66
CA GLN A 95 20.85 33.00 8.91
C GLN A 95 22.32 33.39 8.60
N VAL A 96 22.73 34.53 9.13
CA VAL A 96 24.09 35.05 8.99
C VAL A 96 24.96 34.54 10.14
N ARG A 97 26.13 33.96 9.87
CA ARG A 97 27.18 33.76 10.89
C ARG A 97 28.26 34.85 10.70
N PRO A 98 28.31 35.90 11.54
CA PRO A 98 29.44 36.81 11.54
C PRO A 98 30.63 36.20 12.29
N HIS A 99 31.84 36.40 11.77
CA HIS A 99 33.06 36.32 12.59
C HIS A 99 33.07 37.54 13.54
N LEU A 100 33.16 37.29 14.86
CA LEU A 100 33.20 38.23 16.00
C LEU A 100 31.85 38.68 16.61
N ASN A 101 31.63 38.23 17.85
CA ASN A 101 30.90 38.85 18.97
C ASN A 101 29.96 40.04 18.65
N ALA A 102 28.92 39.81 17.86
CA ALA A 102 27.77 40.70 17.79
C ALA A 102 26.49 39.86 17.96
N SER A 103 25.75 40.14 19.03
CA SER A 103 24.47 39.53 19.34
C SER A 103 23.40 40.05 18.38
N LEU A 104 22.82 39.16 17.57
CA LEU A 104 21.39 39.11 17.16
C LEU A 104 21.20 38.08 16.02
N PRO A 105 20.53 36.93 16.25
CA PRO A 105 19.97 36.15 15.17
C PRO A 105 18.60 36.74 14.82
N ALA A 106 18.51 37.52 13.75
CA ALA A 106 17.22 37.99 13.23
C ALA A 106 16.77 37.06 12.09
N LEU A 107 15.73 36.27 12.33
CA LEU A 107 14.95 35.64 11.26
C LEU A 107 14.13 36.76 10.58
N ILE A 108 14.48 37.15 9.36
CA ILE A 108 13.80 38.24 8.65
C ILE A 108 13.03 37.71 7.44
N LYS A 109 11.77 38.14 7.34
CA LYS A 109 10.84 37.87 6.25
C LYS A 109 11.22 38.75 5.06
N VAL A 110 11.53 38.16 3.89
CA VAL A 110 11.97 38.92 2.70
C VAL A 110 10.99 38.70 1.54
N GLN A 111 10.48 39.79 0.95
CA GLN A 111 9.57 39.80 -0.20
C GLN A 111 10.35 40.14 -1.49
N LEU A 112 9.97 39.55 -2.63
CA LEU A 112 10.82 39.24 -3.78
C LEU A 112 11.37 40.43 -4.64
N ILE A 113 12.62 40.20 -5.11
CA ILE A 113 13.27 40.49 -6.41
C ILE A 113 14.21 41.68 -6.61
N ILE A 114 14.10 42.86 -5.97
CA ILE A 114 15.02 43.98 -6.32
C ILE A 114 15.85 44.48 -5.12
N THR A 115 15.46 44.15 -3.90
CA THR A 115 16.03 44.74 -2.68
C THR A 115 17.14 43.89 -2.01
N TYR A 116 17.56 42.77 -2.62
CA TYR A 116 18.38 41.75 -1.95
C TYR A 116 19.82 42.20 -1.64
N THR A 117 20.59 42.69 -2.62
CA THR A 117 21.99 43.09 -2.39
C THR A 117 22.08 44.31 -1.48
N THR A 118 21.18 45.27 -1.62
CA THR A 118 21.13 46.48 -0.81
C THR A 118 20.65 46.23 0.61
N GLN A 119 19.63 45.38 0.83
CA GLN A 119 19.21 44.99 2.19
C GLN A 119 20.22 44.08 2.87
N LEU A 120 20.77 43.06 2.19
CA LEU A 120 21.83 42.24 2.78
C LEU A 120 23.08 43.05 3.07
N SER A 121 23.51 43.95 2.18
CA SER A 121 24.70 44.79 2.43
C SER A 121 24.47 45.78 3.56
N SER A 122 23.26 46.33 3.67
CA SER A 122 22.82 47.17 4.79
C SER A 122 22.80 46.38 6.11
N MET A 123 22.31 45.14 6.09
CA MET A 123 22.21 44.27 7.27
C MET A 123 23.56 43.68 7.72
N LEU A 124 24.43 43.34 6.79
CA LEU A 124 25.78 42.80 7.04
C LEU A 124 26.79 43.91 7.35
N GLY A 125 26.40 45.18 7.21
CA GLY A 125 27.28 46.34 7.36
C GLY A 125 28.46 46.37 6.38
N SER A 126 28.40 45.58 5.29
CA SER A 126 29.45 45.37 4.31
C SER A 126 28.87 45.02 2.94
N GLU A 127 29.53 45.43 1.86
CA GLU A 127 29.05 45.21 0.51
C GLU A 127 29.20 43.72 0.12
N VAL A 128 28.10 43.05 -0.21
CA VAL A 128 28.11 41.63 -0.58
C VAL A 128 28.72 41.47 -1.96
N SER A 129 29.95 40.94 -2.02
CA SER A 129 30.75 40.82 -3.25
C SER A 129 30.56 39.49 -4.01
N SER A 130 30.11 38.42 -3.34
CA SER A 130 29.82 37.11 -3.96
C SER A 130 28.93 36.23 -3.06
N LEU A 131 28.10 35.34 -3.63
CA LEU A 131 27.20 34.44 -2.89
C LEU A 131 27.11 33.05 -3.54
N LEU A 132 27.67 32.02 -2.90
CA LEU A 132 27.59 30.64 -3.40
C LEU A 132 26.49 29.88 -2.65
N CYS A 133 25.39 29.51 -3.32
CA CYS A 133 24.41 28.59 -2.75
C CYS A 133 24.62 27.18 -3.31
N VAL A 134 24.74 26.19 -2.43
CA VAL A 134 24.85 24.78 -2.79
C VAL A 134 23.55 24.10 -2.34
N PRO A 135 22.71 23.57 -3.23
CA PRO A 135 21.51 22.88 -2.78
C PRO A 135 21.90 21.57 -2.08
N VAL A 136 21.64 21.45 -0.77
CA VAL A 136 21.65 20.14 -0.09
C VAL A 136 20.21 19.67 0.04
N VAL A 137 19.96 18.49 -0.54
CA VAL A 137 18.63 17.95 -0.84
C VAL A 137 18.02 17.22 0.35
N SER A 138 16.69 17.31 0.49
CA SER A 138 15.89 16.12 0.84
C SER A 138 14.48 16.14 0.23
N ARG A 139 13.82 17.28 -0.05
CA ARG A 139 12.50 17.33 -0.72
C ARG A 139 12.28 18.67 -1.41
N ALA A 140 12.54 18.79 -2.71
CA ALA A 140 12.32 20.04 -3.44
C ALA A 140 11.62 19.77 -4.78
N THR A 141 10.49 20.42 -4.99
CA THR A 141 9.82 20.50 -6.30
C THR A 141 10.70 21.20 -7.35
N GLY A 142 10.40 20.96 -8.64
CA GLY A 142 11.20 21.50 -9.75
C GLY A 142 11.26 23.03 -9.76
N GLN A 143 10.24 23.69 -9.21
CA GLN A 143 10.18 25.14 -9.00
C GLN A 143 11.19 25.63 -7.96
N VAL A 144 11.43 24.91 -6.86
CA VAL A 144 12.40 25.32 -5.82
C VAL A 144 13.83 25.20 -6.32
N VAL A 145 14.12 24.16 -7.11
CA VAL A 145 15.41 24.00 -7.79
C VAL A 145 15.61 25.08 -8.85
N ALA A 146 14.58 25.38 -9.65
CA ALA A 146 14.62 26.47 -10.61
C ALA A 146 14.78 27.84 -9.91
N LEU A 147 14.13 28.04 -8.75
CA LEU A 147 14.29 29.23 -7.91
C LEU A 147 15.72 29.35 -7.39
N ALA A 148 16.32 28.27 -6.90
CA ALA A 148 17.73 28.26 -6.49
C ALA A 148 18.66 28.54 -7.68
N CYS A 149 18.34 27.99 -8.86
CA CYS A 149 19.06 28.28 -10.09
C CYS A 149 18.99 29.79 -10.45
N VAL A 150 17.84 30.43 -10.22
CA VAL A 150 17.58 31.86 -10.50
C VAL A 150 18.07 32.80 -9.40
N LEU A 151 18.17 32.35 -8.16
CA LEU A 151 18.65 33.15 -7.03
C LEU A 151 20.19 33.28 -7.01
N VAL A 152 20.91 32.32 -7.61
CA VAL A 152 22.40 32.28 -7.56
C VAL A 152 23.03 32.89 -8.81
N LEU A 153 22.45 32.65 -9.99
CA LEU A 153 22.99 33.14 -11.26
C LEU A 153 23.21 34.66 -11.31
N PRO A 154 22.23 35.50 -10.90
CA PRO A 154 22.34 36.95 -10.97
C PRO A 154 23.29 37.54 -9.92
N VAL A 155 23.54 36.80 -8.82
CA VAL A 155 24.38 37.26 -7.72
C VAL A 155 25.86 36.95 -7.98
N TYR A 156 26.18 35.86 -8.68
CA TYR A 156 27.56 35.51 -9.04
C TYR A 156 28.02 36.15 -10.36
N ILE A 157 27.12 36.26 -11.35
CA ILE A 157 27.37 37.00 -12.58
C ILE A 157 26.97 38.44 -12.30
N SER A 158 27.84 39.14 -11.55
CA SER A 158 27.71 40.51 -11.07
C SER A 158 26.73 41.34 -11.90
N THR A 159 25.52 41.53 -11.33
CA THR A 159 24.47 42.45 -11.78
C THR A 159 23.93 42.12 -13.19
N LEU A 160 22.87 41.33 -13.24
CA LEU A 160 22.07 41.05 -14.44
C LEU A 160 20.70 41.71 -14.33
N ILE A 161 20.06 42.00 -15.47
CA ILE A 161 18.70 42.59 -15.48
C ILE A 161 17.63 41.49 -15.50
N CYS A 162 17.84 40.38 -16.21
CA CYS A 162 16.84 39.32 -16.36
C CYS A 162 17.48 37.93 -16.59
N CYS A 163 16.90 36.89 -15.99
CA CYS A 163 17.26 35.48 -16.18
C CYS A 163 15.98 34.67 -16.42
N SER A 164 16.00 33.84 -17.47
CA SER A 164 14.89 32.96 -17.82
C SER A 164 15.38 31.50 -17.87
N VAL A 165 14.57 30.58 -17.37
CA VAL A 165 14.85 29.14 -17.41
C VAL A 165 13.70 28.41 -18.07
N PHE A 166 14.02 27.68 -19.13
CA PHE A 166 13.10 26.87 -19.90
C PHE A 166 13.45 25.39 -19.70
N LEU A 167 12.45 24.56 -19.42
CA LEU A 167 12.59 23.10 -19.42
C LEU A 167 12.08 22.54 -20.75
N LEU A 168 12.78 21.56 -21.29
CA LEU A 168 12.39 20.90 -22.53
C LEU A 168 11.36 19.81 -22.25
N ASP A 169 10.16 19.97 -22.79
CA ASP A 169 9.15 18.92 -22.86
C ASP A 169 9.44 18.04 -24.09
N GLN A 170 9.96 16.84 -23.83
CA GLN A 170 10.33 15.88 -24.86
C GLN A 170 9.11 15.32 -25.61
N VAL A 171 7.90 15.39 -25.05
CA VAL A 171 6.68 14.83 -25.68
C VAL A 171 6.09 15.82 -26.67
N SER A 172 5.95 17.08 -26.27
CA SER A 172 5.41 18.13 -27.16
C SER A 172 6.46 18.80 -28.04
N HIS A 173 7.76 18.55 -27.80
CA HIS A 173 8.88 19.25 -28.44
C HIS A 173 8.83 20.78 -28.23
N GLU A 174 8.53 21.19 -26.99
CA GLU A 174 8.42 22.61 -26.61
C GLU A 174 9.31 22.92 -25.41
N LEU A 175 9.76 24.17 -25.34
CA LEU A 175 10.43 24.76 -24.18
C LEU A 175 9.38 25.46 -23.32
N VAL A 176 9.23 24.99 -22.08
CA VAL A 176 8.28 25.49 -21.09
C VAL A 176 9.02 26.41 -20.12
N ALA A 177 8.65 27.69 -20.07
CA ALA A 177 9.22 28.63 -19.12
C ALA A 177 8.76 28.26 -17.70
N LYS A 178 9.71 27.93 -16.83
CA LYS A 178 9.44 27.72 -15.40
C LYS A 178 9.80 28.95 -14.57
N VAL A 179 10.71 29.78 -15.08
CA VAL A 179 11.04 31.08 -14.51
C VAL A 179 11.15 32.10 -15.63
N PHE A 180 10.44 33.21 -15.48
CA PHE A 180 10.43 34.33 -16.41
C PHE A 180 10.62 35.63 -15.61
N ASP A 181 11.57 36.46 -16.03
CA ASP A 181 11.89 37.75 -15.38
C ASP A 181 12.15 37.66 -13.85
N GLY A 182 12.83 36.60 -13.41
CA GLY A 182 13.15 36.40 -12.00
C GLY A 182 11.98 35.97 -11.11
N GLY A 183 10.76 35.83 -11.66
CA GLY A 183 9.58 35.30 -10.99
C GLY A 183 9.29 33.83 -11.33
N VAL A 184 8.69 33.08 -10.40
CA VAL A 184 8.16 31.74 -10.68
C VAL A 184 6.85 31.90 -11.43
N VAL A 185 6.75 31.24 -12.58
CA VAL A 185 5.49 31.15 -13.33
C VAL A 185 4.65 30.03 -12.72
N SER A 186 3.40 30.31 -12.36
CA SER A 186 2.45 29.30 -11.88
C SER A 186 2.12 28.31 -13.01
N ASP A 187 1.74 27.07 -12.65
CA ASP A 187 1.39 26.04 -13.65
C ASP A 187 0.16 26.43 -14.49
N ASP A 188 -0.64 27.41 -14.08
CA ASP A 188 -1.82 27.93 -14.82
C ASP A 188 -1.45 28.97 -15.90
N GLU A 189 -0.23 29.53 -15.89
CA GLU A 189 0.25 30.55 -16.84
C GLU A 189 1.53 30.12 -17.57
N GLU A 190 1.67 28.82 -17.90
CA GLU A 190 2.86 28.29 -18.58
C GLU A 190 3.10 28.94 -19.97
N PHE A 191 4.18 29.71 -20.09
CA PHE A 191 4.65 30.21 -21.38
C PHE A 191 5.44 29.12 -22.11
N ARG A 192 5.02 28.77 -23.32
CA ARG A 192 5.60 27.70 -24.15
C ARG A 192 6.09 28.24 -25.49
N ILE A 193 7.27 27.80 -25.91
CA ILE A 193 7.82 28.10 -27.24
C ILE A 193 8.30 26.81 -27.91
N PRO A 194 8.22 26.67 -29.25
CA PRO A 194 8.79 25.51 -29.96
C PRO A 194 10.29 25.33 -29.66
N ALA A 195 10.73 24.08 -29.47
CA ALA A 195 12.10 23.78 -29.07
C ALA A 195 13.16 24.09 -30.15
N ASP A 196 12.76 24.42 -31.37
CA ASP A 196 13.65 24.81 -32.47
C ASP A 196 13.61 26.33 -32.76
N GLN A 197 12.81 27.09 -32.02
CA GLN A 197 12.59 28.51 -32.29
C GLN A 197 13.47 29.43 -31.43
N GLY A 198 14.03 30.46 -32.08
CA GLY A 198 14.77 31.54 -31.42
C GLY A 198 16.12 31.10 -30.85
N ILE A 199 16.66 31.91 -29.94
CA ILE A 199 17.96 31.68 -29.31
C ILE A 199 17.91 30.46 -28.40
N ALA A 200 16.88 30.36 -27.54
CA ALA A 200 16.70 29.24 -26.63
C ALA A 200 16.53 27.92 -27.39
N GLY A 201 15.75 27.89 -28.47
CA GLY A 201 15.58 26.70 -29.29
C GLY A 201 16.87 26.26 -30.02
N HIS A 202 17.64 27.22 -30.54
CA HIS A 202 18.94 26.89 -31.14
C HIS A 202 19.90 26.24 -30.14
N VAL A 203 19.96 26.77 -28.91
CA VAL A 203 20.79 26.20 -27.84
C VAL A 203 20.24 24.84 -27.39
N ALA A 204 18.92 24.66 -27.32
CA ALA A 204 18.28 23.39 -27.01
C ALA A 204 18.66 22.30 -28.03
N MET A 205 18.60 22.64 -29.31
CA MET A 205 18.88 21.71 -30.42
C MET A 205 20.36 21.38 -30.59
N THR A 206 21.25 22.36 -30.41
CA THR A 206 22.69 22.16 -30.59
C THR A 206 23.38 21.64 -29.34
N GLY A 207 22.81 21.90 -28.16
CA GLY A 207 23.43 21.60 -26.88
C GLY A 207 24.75 22.37 -26.66
N GLN A 208 24.92 23.53 -27.32
CA GLN A 208 26.11 24.38 -27.22
C GLN A 208 25.74 25.77 -26.69
N ILE A 209 26.66 26.37 -25.94
CA ILE A 209 26.50 27.74 -25.41
C ILE A 209 26.53 28.77 -26.55
N LEU A 210 25.68 29.80 -26.45
CA LEU A 210 25.59 30.89 -27.41
C LEU A 210 25.71 32.24 -26.69
N ASN A 211 26.79 32.97 -26.98
CA ASN A 211 27.06 34.30 -26.44
C ASN A 211 26.89 35.38 -27.52
N ILE A 212 25.89 36.23 -27.35
CA ILE A 212 25.50 37.28 -28.30
C ILE A 212 25.85 38.65 -27.71
N LYS A 213 26.76 39.35 -28.39
CA LYS A 213 27.24 40.68 -27.96
C LYS A 213 26.25 41.81 -28.29
N ASP A 214 25.52 41.69 -29.39
CA ASP A 214 24.47 42.62 -29.81
C ASP A 214 23.26 41.81 -30.31
N ALA A 215 22.20 41.76 -29.50
CA ALA A 215 21.01 40.98 -29.77
C ALA A 215 20.29 41.41 -31.05
N TYR A 216 20.20 42.72 -31.33
CA TYR A 216 19.49 43.23 -32.51
C TYR A 216 20.18 42.89 -33.83
N SER A 217 21.49 42.59 -33.78
CA SER A 217 22.27 42.15 -34.95
C SER A 217 22.13 40.64 -35.25
N HIS A 218 21.62 39.87 -34.28
CA HIS A 218 21.61 38.41 -34.38
C HIS A 218 20.36 37.89 -35.11
N PRO A 219 20.50 36.99 -36.10
CA PRO A 219 19.38 36.54 -36.94
C PRO A 219 18.30 35.75 -36.16
N LEU A 220 18.67 35.16 -35.02
CA LEU A 220 17.76 34.38 -34.17
C LEU A 220 17.01 35.21 -33.11
N PHE A 221 17.30 36.52 -33.00
CA PHE A 221 16.67 37.37 -31.99
C PHE A 221 15.31 37.88 -32.47
N TYR A 222 14.27 37.63 -31.66
CA TYR A 222 12.90 38.08 -31.96
C TYR A 222 12.60 39.40 -31.24
N ARG A 223 12.33 40.46 -32.01
CA ARG A 223 12.15 41.82 -31.49
C ARG A 223 10.75 42.12 -30.94
N GLY A 224 9.75 41.30 -31.27
CA GLY A 224 8.35 41.60 -30.92
C GLY A 224 8.06 41.64 -29.42
N VAL A 225 8.87 40.93 -28.60
CA VAL A 225 8.75 40.99 -27.13
C VAL A 225 9.32 42.31 -26.60
N ASP A 226 10.48 42.76 -27.08
CA ASP A 226 11.07 44.07 -26.73
C ASP A 226 10.13 45.23 -27.15
N ASP A 227 9.56 45.15 -28.35
CA ASP A 227 8.67 46.19 -28.91
C ASP A 227 7.35 46.33 -28.13
N SER A 228 6.86 45.25 -27.50
CA SER A 228 5.61 45.24 -26.72
C SER A 228 5.82 45.55 -25.23
N THR A 229 6.97 45.18 -24.68
CA THR A 229 7.28 45.39 -23.25
C THR A 229 8.02 46.71 -22.97
N GLY A 230 8.59 47.34 -24.01
CA GLY A 230 9.47 48.51 -23.86
C GLY A 230 10.85 48.17 -23.29
N PHE A 231 11.13 46.89 -23.06
CA PHE A 231 12.44 46.39 -22.65
C PHE A 231 13.39 46.40 -23.85
N ARG A 232 14.67 46.75 -23.64
CA ARG A 232 15.69 46.71 -24.70
C ARG A 232 16.78 45.71 -24.38
N THR A 233 16.83 44.66 -25.18
CA THR A 233 17.81 43.59 -25.08
C THR A 233 19.10 43.96 -25.83
N ARG A 234 20.21 44.10 -25.09
CA ARG A 234 21.55 44.49 -25.59
C ARG A 234 22.39 43.26 -25.89
N ASN A 235 22.58 42.38 -24.91
CA ASN A 235 23.41 41.19 -25.02
C ASN A 235 22.76 40.01 -24.30
N ILE A 236 23.04 38.79 -24.78
CA ILE A 236 22.40 37.54 -24.32
C ILE A 236 23.48 36.47 -24.18
N LEU A 237 23.49 35.75 -23.05
CA LEU A 237 24.24 34.52 -22.87
C LEU A 237 23.26 33.38 -22.62
N CYS A 238 23.16 32.46 -23.57
CA CYS A 238 22.23 31.34 -23.52
C CYS A 238 23.00 30.02 -23.47
N PHE A 239 22.69 29.15 -22.51
CA PHE A 239 23.43 27.91 -22.28
C PHE A 239 22.49 26.74 -22.00
N PRO A 240 22.84 25.53 -22.47
CA PRO A 240 22.01 24.34 -22.27
C PRO A 240 22.16 23.84 -20.83
N ILE A 241 21.12 23.23 -20.31
CA ILE A 241 21.10 22.44 -19.08
C ILE A 241 20.99 20.97 -19.50
N LYS A 242 21.94 20.16 -19.05
CA LYS A 242 22.05 18.75 -19.48
C LYS A 242 21.93 17.78 -18.33
N ASP A 243 21.42 16.58 -18.60
CA ASP A 243 21.40 15.48 -17.63
C ASP A 243 22.75 14.74 -17.57
N GLU A 244 22.80 13.65 -16.78
CA GLU A 244 23.97 12.78 -16.67
C GLU A 244 24.37 12.09 -17.99
N ASN A 245 23.42 11.93 -18.91
CA ASN A 245 23.65 11.34 -20.24
C ASN A 245 24.08 12.38 -21.28
N ASN A 246 24.29 13.64 -20.85
CA ASN A 246 24.62 14.77 -21.72
C ASN A 246 23.48 15.14 -22.70
N GLU A 247 22.25 14.71 -22.41
CA GLU A 247 21.03 15.11 -23.12
C GLU A 247 20.53 16.45 -22.59
N VAL A 248 20.03 17.31 -23.48
CA VAL A 248 19.51 18.63 -23.08
C VAL A 248 18.14 18.45 -22.44
N ILE A 249 18.02 18.86 -21.17
CA ILE A 249 16.76 18.83 -20.41
C ILE A 249 16.14 20.23 -20.25
N GLY A 250 16.89 21.27 -20.59
CA GLY A 250 16.43 22.65 -20.53
C GLY A 250 17.48 23.62 -21.04
N VAL A 251 17.13 24.90 -21.03
CA VAL A 251 17.99 25.99 -21.47
C VAL A 251 17.81 27.16 -20.50
N ALA A 252 18.90 27.82 -20.16
CA ALA A 252 18.88 29.06 -19.41
C ALA A 252 19.43 30.20 -20.27
N GLU A 253 18.81 31.37 -20.15
CA GLU A 253 19.26 32.59 -20.81
C GLU A 253 19.48 33.71 -19.80
N LEU A 254 20.55 34.45 -20.04
CA LEU A 254 20.96 35.62 -19.27
C LEU A 254 20.93 36.82 -20.19
N VAL A 255 20.22 37.86 -19.75
CA VAL A 255 20.00 39.05 -20.57
C VAL A 255 20.58 40.28 -19.89
N ASN A 256 21.24 41.12 -20.70
CA ASN A 256 21.72 42.45 -20.32
C ASN A 256 22.71 42.47 -19.16
N LYS A 257 23.97 42.13 -19.44
CA LYS A 257 25.10 42.41 -18.53
C LYS A 257 25.13 43.89 -18.18
N THR A 258 25.25 44.20 -16.89
CA THR A 258 25.29 45.60 -16.40
C THR A 258 26.72 46.10 -16.18
N ASN A 259 27.62 45.26 -15.65
CA ASN A 259 29.03 45.63 -15.37
C ASN A 259 29.96 45.34 -16.56
N GLY A 260 29.55 45.73 -17.76
CA GLY A 260 30.34 45.55 -18.98
C GLY A 260 29.51 45.55 -20.26
N PRO A 261 30.17 45.66 -21.43
CA PRO A 261 29.47 45.77 -22.72
C PRO A 261 28.83 44.45 -23.17
N TRP A 262 29.38 43.29 -22.79
CA TRP A 262 28.88 41.94 -23.10
C TRP A 262 29.51 40.89 -22.18
N PHE A 263 28.99 39.65 -22.24
CA PHE A 263 29.49 38.50 -21.49
C PHE A 263 30.89 38.07 -21.98
N ASN A 264 31.82 37.86 -21.06
CA ASN A 264 33.18 37.43 -21.34
C ASN A 264 33.33 35.90 -21.15
N ARG A 265 34.51 35.35 -21.45
CA ARG A 265 34.78 33.90 -21.28
C ARG A 265 34.65 33.41 -19.84
N PHE A 266 34.96 34.25 -18.87
CA PHE A 266 34.80 33.89 -17.47
C PHE A 266 33.31 33.69 -17.12
N ASP A 267 32.42 34.51 -17.69
CA ASP A 267 30.98 34.32 -17.55
C ASP A 267 30.49 33.03 -18.23
N GLU A 268 31.06 32.66 -19.38
CA GLU A 268 30.76 31.40 -20.09
C GLU A 268 31.20 30.16 -19.27
N ASP A 269 32.41 30.20 -18.70
CA ASP A 269 32.94 29.12 -17.86
C ASP A 269 32.09 28.95 -16.60
N LEU A 270 31.67 30.06 -15.98
CA LEU A 270 30.80 30.07 -14.81
C LEU A 270 29.40 29.54 -15.13
N ALA A 271 28.81 29.98 -16.26
CA ALA A 271 27.51 29.47 -16.73
C ALA A 271 27.56 27.97 -17.00
N THR A 272 28.67 27.48 -17.56
CA THR A 272 28.88 26.04 -17.81
C THR A 272 28.98 25.26 -16.51
N ALA A 273 29.78 25.74 -15.55
CA ALA A 273 29.87 25.10 -14.24
C ALA A 273 28.51 25.05 -13.53
N PHE A 274 27.72 26.11 -13.66
CA PHE A 274 26.39 26.19 -13.08
C PHE A 274 25.37 25.27 -13.77
N SER A 275 25.43 25.18 -15.09
CA SER A 275 24.58 24.29 -15.89
C SER A 275 24.63 22.85 -15.40
N ILE A 276 25.81 22.35 -15.03
CA ILE A 276 26.00 20.99 -14.50
C ILE A 276 25.20 20.80 -13.21
N TYR A 277 25.22 21.78 -12.29
CA TYR A 277 24.47 21.70 -11.04
C TYR A 277 22.96 21.78 -11.24
N CYS A 278 22.49 22.66 -12.13
CA CYS A 278 21.07 22.71 -12.48
C CYS A 278 20.62 21.42 -13.15
N GLY A 279 21.45 20.83 -14.02
CA GLY A 279 21.23 19.54 -14.66
C GLY A 279 20.88 18.44 -13.67
N ILE A 280 21.78 18.18 -12.73
CA ILE A 280 21.63 17.16 -11.68
C ILE A 280 20.39 17.44 -10.82
N SER A 281 20.22 18.69 -10.39
CA SER A 281 19.16 19.07 -9.45
C SER A 281 17.77 18.97 -10.09
N ILE A 282 17.63 19.43 -11.33
CA ILE A 282 16.37 19.36 -12.09
C ILE A 282 16.04 17.90 -12.40
N ALA A 283 17.02 17.11 -12.87
CA ALA A 283 16.81 15.69 -13.17
C ALA A 283 16.30 14.92 -11.94
N HIS A 284 16.92 15.12 -10.78
CA HIS A 284 16.48 14.46 -9.54
C HIS A 284 15.09 14.93 -9.09
N SER A 285 14.80 16.22 -9.18
CA SER A 285 13.48 16.76 -8.81
C SER A 285 12.36 16.21 -9.71
N LEU A 286 12.59 16.15 -11.02
CA LEU A 286 11.64 15.57 -11.98
C LEU A 286 11.41 14.08 -11.73
N LEU A 287 12.48 13.33 -11.44
CA LEU A 287 12.38 11.90 -11.10
C LEU A 287 11.55 11.69 -9.83
N TYR A 288 11.83 12.47 -8.79
CA TYR A 288 11.08 12.42 -7.53
C TYR A 288 9.59 12.75 -7.74
N LYS A 289 9.27 13.80 -8.52
CA LYS A 289 7.89 14.15 -8.88
C LYS A 289 7.18 13.00 -9.57
N LYS A 290 7.81 12.36 -10.57
CA LYS A 290 7.25 11.19 -11.27
C LYS A 290 6.95 10.02 -10.33
N VAL A 291 7.87 9.71 -9.41
CA VAL A 291 7.67 8.64 -8.41
C VAL A 291 6.51 8.98 -7.48
N HIS A 292 6.44 10.22 -7.00
CA HIS A 292 5.39 10.67 -6.09
C HIS A 292 4.01 10.68 -6.77
N GLU A 293 3.90 11.17 -8.01
CA GLU A 293 2.65 11.12 -8.78
C GLU A 293 2.21 9.68 -9.07
N ALA A 294 3.13 8.77 -9.37
CA ALA A 294 2.82 7.36 -9.54
C ALA A 294 2.31 6.74 -8.23
N GLN A 295 2.96 7.03 -7.10
CA GLN A 295 2.52 6.57 -5.78
C GLN A 295 1.14 7.15 -5.41
N PHE A 296 0.91 8.44 -5.65
CA PHE A 296 -0.37 9.09 -5.36
C PHE A 296 -1.51 8.49 -6.20
N ARG A 297 -1.29 8.29 -7.51
CA ARG A 297 -2.27 7.63 -8.39
C ARG A 297 -2.57 6.20 -7.96
N SER A 298 -1.54 5.43 -7.59
CA SER A 298 -1.70 4.07 -7.07
C SER A 298 -2.48 4.06 -5.76
N HIS A 299 -2.21 5.01 -4.87
CA HIS A 299 -2.91 5.15 -3.60
C HIS A 299 -4.39 5.48 -3.82
N LEU A 300 -4.69 6.46 -4.69
CA LEU A 300 -6.07 6.84 -5.03
C LEU A 300 -6.86 5.68 -5.65
N ALA A 301 -6.24 4.91 -6.55
CA ALA A 301 -6.87 3.72 -7.14
C ALA A 301 -7.19 2.66 -6.07
N ASN A 302 -6.27 2.41 -5.14
CA ASN A 302 -6.50 1.51 -4.01
C ASN A 302 -7.61 2.03 -3.08
N GLU A 303 -7.63 3.33 -2.76
CA GLU A 303 -8.69 3.92 -1.95
C GLU A 303 -10.07 3.80 -2.61
N MET A 304 -10.16 3.95 -3.93
CA MET A 304 -11.41 3.75 -4.67
C MET A 304 -11.90 2.29 -4.61
N MET A 305 -10.99 1.32 -4.70
CA MET A 305 -11.31 -0.10 -4.54
C MET A 305 -11.78 -0.44 -3.11
N MET A 306 -11.25 0.28 -2.12
CA MET A 306 -11.43 0.02 -0.70
C MET A 306 -12.30 1.06 0.03
N TYR A 307 -13.11 1.85 -0.67
CA TYR A 307 -13.84 2.99 -0.07
C TYR A 307 -14.68 2.61 1.18
N HIS A 308 -15.17 1.37 1.22
CA HIS A 308 -15.95 0.81 2.33
C HIS A 308 -15.11 0.19 3.45
N MET A 309 -13.80 0.05 3.26
CA MET A 309 -12.85 -0.59 4.17
C MET A 309 -11.96 0.49 4.80
N LYS A 310 -12.42 1.05 5.93
CA LYS A 310 -11.62 1.98 6.74
C LYS A 310 -11.46 1.42 8.14
N VAL A 311 -10.22 1.31 8.61
CA VAL A 311 -9.88 0.92 9.98
C VAL A 311 -9.27 2.12 10.67
N SER A 312 -9.94 2.63 11.71
CA SER A 312 -9.44 3.76 12.48
C SER A 312 -8.31 3.34 13.41
N ALA A 313 -7.48 4.30 13.84
CA ALA A 313 -6.45 4.02 14.84
C ALA A 313 -7.06 3.62 16.20
N GLU A 314 -8.28 4.08 16.49
CA GLU A 314 -9.03 3.75 17.71
C GLU A 314 -9.46 2.28 17.72
N GLU A 315 -9.94 1.75 16.59
CA GLU A 315 -10.32 0.33 16.48
C GLU A 315 -9.11 -0.59 16.70
N VAL A 316 -7.96 -0.22 16.12
CA VAL A 316 -6.70 -0.95 16.34
C VAL A 316 -6.27 -0.88 17.80
N ALA A 317 -6.37 0.31 18.42
CA ALA A 317 -6.04 0.47 19.82
C ALA A 317 -6.96 -0.38 20.70
N GLN A 318 -8.27 -0.35 20.44
CA GLN A 318 -9.29 -1.11 21.17
C GLN A 318 -9.04 -2.62 21.12
N LEU A 319 -8.71 -3.16 19.94
CA LEU A 319 -8.35 -4.58 19.79
C LEU A 319 -7.12 -4.95 20.62
N LEU A 320 -6.16 -4.03 20.76
CA LEU A 320 -4.90 -4.27 21.46
C LEU A 320 -4.92 -3.84 22.95
N VAL A 321 -6.05 -3.34 23.48
CA VAL A 321 -6.14 -2.84 24.87
C VAL A 321 -5.81 -3.94 25.88
N THR A 322 -6.33 -5.14 25.68
CA THR A 322 -6.16 -6.27 26.62
C THR A 322 -4.81 -6.97 26.47
N GLY A 323 -4.03 -6.63 25.44
CA GLY A 323 -2.83 -7.38 25.04
C GLY A 323 -3.19 -8.66 24.27
N LEU A 324 -2.17 -9.40 23.85
CA LEU A 324 -2.36 -10.69 23.18
C LEU A 324 -2.73 -11.76 24.21
N GLU A 325 -3.88 -12.38 24.03
CA GLU A 325 -4.34 -13.50 24.85
C GLU A 325 -3.72 -14.81 24.31
N PRO A 326 -3.13 -15.67 25.15
CA PRO A 326 -2.71 -17.00 24.76
C PRO A 326 -3.89 -17.82 24.21
N VAL A 327 -3.63 -18.72 23.27
CA VAL A 327 -4.67 -19.51 22.61
C VAL A 327 -5.46 -20.37 23.60
N GLU A 328 -4.81 -20.84 24.67
CA GLU A 328 -5.42 -21.63 25.74
C GLU A 328 -6.46 -20.85 26.55
N GLU A 329 -6.34 -19.53 26.62
CA GLU A 329 -7.27 -18.66 27.34
C GLU A 329 -8.54 -18.38 26.54
N ILE A 330 -8.48 -18.46 25.20
CA ILE A 330 -9.65 -18.31 24.32
C ILE A 330 -10.63 -19.46 24.57
N HIS A 331 -10.13 -20.69 24.47
CA HIS A 331 -10.92 -21.90 24.75
C HIS A 331 -10.00 -23.10 24.98
N PRO A 332 -10.28 -23.99 25.97
CA PRO A 332 -9.42 -25.13 26.27
C PRO A 332 -9.20 -26.11 25.10
N LEU A 333 -10.18 -26.21 24.21
CA LEU A 333 -10.14 -27.08 23.03
C LEU A 333 -9.79 -26.33 21.74
N PHE A 334 -9.34 -25.06 21.81
CA PHE A 334 -9.15 -24.25 20.60
C PHE A 334 -8.19 -24.87 19.58
N ALA A 335 -7.19 -25.64 20.04
CA ALA A 335 -6.22 -26.31 19.19
C ALA A 335 -6.62 -27.75 18.79
N GLU A 336 -7.82 -28.22 19.14
CA GLU A 336 -8.33 -29.56 18.83
C GLU A 336 -9.16 -29.58 17.54
N PHE A 337 -9.07 -30.65 16.74
CA PHE A 337 -9.82 -30.76 15.48
C PHE A 337 -11.35 -30.71 15.65
N THR A 338 -11.83 -31.09 16.83
CA THR A 338 -13.24 -31.11 17.20
C THR A 338 -13.82 -29.71 17.50
N TYR A 339 -12.96 -28.71 17.70
CA TYR A 339 -13.41 -27.34 17.94
C TYR A 339 -14.17 -26.78 16.73
N THR A 340 -15.18 -25.96 17.01
CA THR A 340 -16.01 -25.31 16.00
C THR A 340 -15.70 -23.82 15.98
N PRO A 341 -14.91 -23.31 15.02
CA PRO A 341 -14.47 -21.92 15.03
C PRO A 341 -15.62 -20.92 14.98
N ARG A 342 -16.71 -21.30 14.30
CA ARG A 342 -17.97 -20.54 14.20
C ARG A 342 -18.69 -20.34 15.54
N SER A 343 -18.28 -20.99 16.63
CA SER A 343 -18.85 -20.73 17.97
C SER A 343 -18.22 -19.52 18.66
N LEU A 344 -17.06 -19.06 18.19
CA LEU A 344 -16.41 -17.87 18.75
C LEU A 344 -17.20 -16.61 18.31
N PRO A 345 -17.49 -15.66 19.22
CA PRO A 345 -18.15 -14.41 18.86
C PRO A 345 -17.36 -13.64 17.81
N ASP A 346 -18.07 -13.00 16.88
CA ASP A 346 -17.46 -12.31 15.73
C ASP A 346 -16.48 -11.20 16.13
N ASP A 347 -16.74 -10.51 17.24
CA ASP A 347 -15.87 -9.48 17.81
C ASP A 347 -14.54 -10.03 18.36
N ASN A 348 -14.50 -11.31 18.76
CA ASN A 348 -13.33 -11.96 19.32
C ASN A 348 -12.47 -12.65 18.25
N THR A 349 -13.01 -12.85 17.05
CA THR A 349 -12.27 -13.51 15.96
C THR A 349 -10.97 -12.81 15.54
N PRO A 350 -10.85 -11.45 15.52
CA PRO A 350 -9.58 -10.81 15.22
C PRO A 350 -8.52 -11.11 16.28
N MET A 351 -8.90 -11.13 17.57
CA MET A 351 -7.98 -11.55 18.63
C MET A 351 -7.54 -12.99 18.44
N GLY A 352 -8.48 -13.90 18.09
CA GLY A 352 -8.14 -15.28 17.77
C GLY A 352 -7.10 -15.42 16.65
N ILE A 353 -7.18 -14.59 15.60
CA ILE A 353 -6.13 -14.54 14.56
C ILE A 353 -4.79 -14.11 15.16
N LEU A 354 -4.75 -13.00 15.92
CA LEU A 354 -3.52 -12.50 16.52
C LEU A 354 -2.86 -13.52 17.45
N SER A 355 -3.66 -14.21 18.27
CA SER A 355 -3.18 -15.28 19.14
C SER A 355 -2.61 -16.47 18.37
N MET A 356 -3.23 -16.86 17.25
CA MET A 356 -2.69 -17.90 16.36
C MET A 356 -1.35 -17.47 15.72
N PHE A 357 -1.21 -16.20 15.35
CA PHE A 357 0.05 -15.64 14.84
C PHE A 357 1.18 -15.69 15.88
N GLU A 358 0.88 -15.39 17.14
CA GLU A 358 1.83 -15.43 18.25
C GLU A 358 2.22 -16.88 18.57
N ASP A 359 1.25 -17.79 18.70
CA ASP A 359 1.52 -19.19 19.05
C ASP A 359 2.30 -19.95 17.95
N MET A 360 2.07 -19.61 16.67
CA MET A 360 2.90 -20.11 15.57
C MET A 360 4.30 -19.46 15.51
N GLY A 361 4.55 -18.42 16.33
CA GLY A 361 5.83 -17.73 16.44
C GLY A 361 6.13 -16.77 15.28
N PHE A 362 5.15 -16.45 14.43
CA PHE A 362 5.38 -15.63 13.23
C PHE A 362 5.70 -14.18 13.55
N ILE A 363 5.09 -13.61 14.60
CA ILE A 363 5.31 -12.21 15.00
C ILE A 363 6.80 -11.98 15.30
N ASN A 364 7.38 -12.84 16.14
CA ASN A 364 8.79 -12.75 16.52
C ASN A 364 9.74 -13.18 15.39
N ALA A 365 9.43 -14.26 14.67
CA ALA A 365 10.28 -14.77 13.60
C ALA A 365 10.46 -13.76 12.45
N TYR A 366 9.38 -13.07 12.08
CA TYR A 366 9.36 -12.12 10.96
C TYR A 366 9.39 -10.65 11.39
N LYS A 367 9.49 -10.38 12.70
CA LYS A 367 9.51 -9.03 13.28
C LYS A 367 8.32 -8.18 12.84
N ILE A 368 7.12 -8.78 12.88
CA ILE A 368 5.88 -8.13 12.46
C ILE A 368 5.48 -7.12 13.54
N ASP A 369 5.23 -5.87 13.15
CA ASP A 369 4.71 -4.86 14.06
C ASP A 369 3.25 -5.19 14.43
N LEU A 370 2.95 -5.25 15.73
CA LEU A 370 1.65 -5.70 16.22
C LEU A 370 0.51 -4.77 15.80
N HIS A 371 0.75 -3.45 15.75
CA HIS A 371 -0.25 -2.50 15.26
C HIS A 371 -0.54 -2.69 13.76
N THR A 372 0.49 -3.00 12.98
CA THR A 372 0.39 -3.31 11.56
C THR A 372 -0.38 -4.60 11.32
N LEU A 373 -0.11 -5.65 12.11
CA LEU A 373 -0.82 -6.93 12.06
C LEU A 373 -2.29 -6.78 12.47
N ALA A 374 -2.58 -6.07 13.56
CA ALA A 374 -3.93 -5.80 14.01
C ALA A 374 -4.72 -5.01 12.96
N ARG A 375 -4.11 -3.97 12.37
CA ARG A 375 -4.73 -3.20 11.28
C ARG A 375 -4.98 -4.07 10.05
N PHE A 376 -4.02 -4.90 9.65
CA PHE A 376 -4.17 -5.86 8.56
C PHE A 376 -5.36 -6.80 8.82
N CYS A 377 -5.42 -7.44 9.99
CA CYS A 377 -6.50 -8.37 10.35
C CYS A 377 -7.88 -7.69 10.32
N LEU A 378 -8.01 -6.50 10.89
CA LEU A 378 -9.26 -5.72 10.86
C LEU A 378 -9.64 -5.30 9.43
N MET A 379 -8.65 -4.95 8.61
CA MET A 379 -8.88 -4.57 7.22
C MET A 379 -9.37 -5.76 6.41
N VAL A 380 -8.73 -6.94 6.56
CA VAL A 380 -9.19 -8.18 5.94
C VAL A 380 -10.61 -8.50 6.38
N LYS A 381 -10.91 -8.49 7.68
CA LYS A 381 -12.27 -8.72 8.20
C LYS A 381 -13.31 -7.80 7.56
N LYS A 382 -13.02 -6.49 7.47
CA LYS A 382 -13.93 -5.52 6.83
C LYS A 382 -14.02 -5.65 5.31
N GLY A 383 -13.08 -6.34 4.68
CA GLY A 383 -13.08 -6.62 3.24
C GLY A 383 -13.95 -7.80 2.85
N TYR A 384 -14.36 -8.61 3.81
CA TYR A 384 -15.39 -9.63 3.58
C TYR A 384 -16.78 -8.99 3.54
N ARG A 385 -17.58 -9.47 2.59
CA ARG A 385 -19.01 -9.12 2.49
C ARG A 385 -19.85 -10.06 3.38
N ASP A 386 -21.16 -9.88 3.30
CA ASP A 386 -22.14 -10.64 4.09
C ASP A 386 -23.02 -11.58 3.23
N PRO A 387 -22.46 -12.44 2.35
CA PRO A 387 -23.25 -13.54 1.81
C PRO A 387 -23.47 -14.63 2.88
N PRO A 388 -24.45 -15.54 2.70
CA PRO A 388 -24.78 -16.53 3.73
C PRO A 388 -23.61 -17.42 4.18
N TYR A 389 -22.72 -17.83 3.27
CA TYR A 389 -21.59 -18.72 3.58
C TYR A 389 -20.23 -18.03 3.43
N HIS A 390 -19.90 -17.47 2.26
CA HIS A 390 -18.57 -16.92 1.95
C HIS A 390 -18.34 -15.53 2.57
N ASN A 391 -18.40 -15.45 3.90
CA ASN A 391 -18.20 -14.25 4.72
C ASN A 391 -16.96 -14.40 5.62
N TRP A 392 -16.68 -13.39 6.46
CA TRP A 392 -15.52 -13.42 7.36
C TRP A 392 -15.49 -14.64 8.29
N THR A 393 -16.66 -15.13 8.74
CA THR A 393 -16.72 -16.30 9.63
C THR A 393 -16.20 -17.56 8.93
N HIS A 394 -16.44 -17.71 7.62
CA HIS A 394 -15.83 -18.76 6.81
C HIS A 394 -14.32 -18.62 6.76
N ALA A 395 -13.81 -17.45 6.37
CA ALA A 395 -12.37 -17.20 6.28
C ALA A 395 -11.63 -17.43 7.62
N PHE A 396 -12.23 -17.00 8.73
CA PHE A 396 -11.73 -17.28 10.07
C PHE A 396 -11.69 -18.79 10.36
N SER A 397 -12.74 -19.54 10.00
CA SER A 397 -12.81 -20.99 10.21
C SER A 397 -11.77 -21.74 9.37
N VAL A 398 -11.56 -21.32 8.12
CA VAL A 398 -10.52 -21.85 7.21
C VAL A 398 -9.12 -21.56 7.76
N SER A 399 -8.88 -20.34 8.23
CA SER A 399 -7.60 -19.94 8.85
C SER A 399 -7.34 -20.72 10.14
N HIS A 400 -8.36 -20.88 10.98
CA HIS A 400 -8.29 -21.69 12.19
C HIS A 400 -7.95 -23.15 11.85
N PHE A 401 -8.57 -23.72 10.81
CA PHE A 401 -8.22 -25.08 10.40
C PHE A 401 -6.78 -25.20 9.91
N CYS A 402 -6.25 -24.19 9.20
CA CYS A 402 -4.83 -24.13 8.86
C CYS A 402 -3.93 -24.16 10.11
N TYR A 403 -4.29 -23.41 11.15
CA TYR A 403 -3.62 -23.45 12.44
C TYR A 403 -3.69 -24.83 13.10
N LEU A 404 -4.85 -25.50 13.06
CA LEU A 404 -5.02 -26.86 13.55
C LEU A 404 -4.12 -27.86 12.81
N LEU A 405 -4.04 -27.76 11.49
CA LEU A 405 -3.14 -28.61 10.69
C LEU A 405 -1.68 -28.36 11.09
N TYR A 406 -1.28 -27.10 11.27
CA TYR A 406 0.07 -26.75 11.73
C TYR A 406 0.42 -27.41 13.07
N LYS A 407 -0.45 -27.26 14.08
CA LYS A 407 -0.20 -27.77 15.45
C LYS A 407 -0.26 -29.30 15.51
N ASN A 408 -1.30 -29.91 14.95
CA ASN A 408 -1.58 -31.33 15.12
C ASN A 408 -0.81 -32.23 14.15
N LEU A 409 -0.48 -31.73 12.96
CA LEU A 409 0.25 -32.52 11.95
C LEU A 409 1.75 -32.18 11.88
N GLY A 410 2.21 -31.17 12.61
CA GLY A 410 3.61 -30.77 12.65
C GLY A 410 4.12 -30.31 11.28
N LEU A 411 3.39 -29.40 10.62
CA LEU A 411 3.67 -28.98 9.24
C LEU A 411 5.08 -28.41 9.03
N ALA A 412 5.71 -27.88 10.09
CA ALA A 412 7.11 -27.41 10.08
C ALA A 412 8.13 -28.49 9.65
N ASN A 413 7.76 -29.77 9.72
CA ASN A 413 8.61 -30.88 9.25
C ASN A 413 8.53 -31.09 7.72
N TYR A 414 7.51 -30.52 7.07
CA TYR A 414 7.19 -30.78 5.66
C TYR A 414 7.40 -29.54 4.79
N LEU A 415 7.12 -28.35 5.32
CA LEU A 415 7.13 -27.07 4.61
C LEU A 415 8.09 -26.08 5.28
N GLU A 416 8.55 -25.09 4.51
CA GLU A 416 9.34 -23.99 5.06
C GLU A 416 8.45 -23.00 5.83
N ASN A 417 8.99 -22.33 6.85
CA ASN A 417 8.23 -21.37 7.66
C ASN A 417 7.57 -20.26 6.82
N ILE A 418 8.16 -19.85 5.70
CA ILE A 418 7.57 -18.83 4.81
C ILE A 418 6.38 -19.39 4.03
N GLU A 419 6.39 -20.68 3.72
CA GLU A 419 5.30 -21.38 3.02
C GLU A 419 4.10 -21.58 3.94
N ILE A 420 4.33 -21.94 5.21
CA ILE A 420 3.27 -22.04 6.22
C ILE A 420 2.69 -20.66 6.51
N PHE A 421 3.53 -19.63 6.60
CA PHE A 421 3.07 -18.26 6.79
C PHE A 421 2.24 -17.78 5.60
N ALA A 422 2.69 -18.04 4.36
CA ALA A 422 1.92 -17.73 3.15
C ALA A 422 0.57 -18.46 3.13
N LEU A 423 0.55 -19.75 3.48
CA LEU A 423 -0.68 -20.55 3.56
C LEU A 423 -1.67 -19.93 4.55
N PHE A 424 -1.22 -19.58 5.74
CA PHE A 424 -2.10 -18.99 6.76
C PHE A 424 -2.69 -17.65 6.32
N VAL A 425 -1.87 -16.75 5.76
CA VAL A 425 -2.35 -15.45 5.25
C VAL A 425 -3.29 -15.65 4.05
N SER A 426 -3.01 -16.61 3.18
CA SER A 426 -3.91 -16.96 2.07
C SER A 426 -5.25 -17.48 2.58
N CYS A 427 -5.29 -18.35 3.60
CA CYS A 427 -6.54 -18.79 4.21
C CYS A 427 -7.40 -17.61 4.70
N MET A 428 -6.77 -16.58 5.28
CA MET A 428 -7.47 -15.38 5.74
C MET A 428 -8.04 -14.52 4.61
N CYS A 429 -7.49 -14.62 3.40
CA CYS A 429 -7.75 -13.67 2.31
C CYS A 429 -8.43 -14.29 1.08
N HIS A 430 -8.54 -15.63 1.00
CA HIS A 430 -8.88 -16.34 -0.23
C HIS A 430 -10.24 -16.02 -0.84
N ASP A 431 -11.15 -15.42 -0.05
CA ASP A 431 -12.54 -15.10 -0.41
C ASP A 431 -12.88 -13.61 -0.21
N LEU A 432 -11.86 -12.73 -0.15
CA LEU A 432 -12.07 -11.29 0.03
C LEU A 432 -12.98 -10.68 -1.04
N ASP A 433 -13.93 -9.83 -0.65
CA ASP A 433 -14.93 -9.24 -1.55
C ASP A 433 -15.85 -10.26 -2.28
N HIS A 434 -15.97 -11.51 -1.78
CA HIS A 434 -16.87 -12.51 -2.39
C HIS A 434 -18.35 -12.04 -2.36
N ARG A 435 -19.05 -12.21 -3.49
CA ARG A 435 -20.39 -11.61 -3.72
C ARG A 435 -21.54 -12.62 -3.68
N GLY A 436 -21.26 -13.85 -3.31
CA GLY A 436 -22.24 -14.93 -3.30
C GLY A 436 -22.56 -15.50 -4.68
N THR A 437 -21.61 -15.38 -5.62
CA THR A 437 -21.78 -15.87 -7.00
C THR A 437 -20.50 -16.50 -7.51
N ASN A 438 -20.63 -17.61 -8.25
CA ASN A 438 -19.49 -18.38 -8.73
C ASN A 438 -18.88 -17.85 -10.05
N ASN A 439 -17.72 -18.39 -10.42
CA ASN A 439 -16.99 -18.06 -11.66
C ASN A 439 -17.85 -18.18 -12.93
N SER A 440 -18.67 -19.25 -13.04
CA SER A 440 -19.56 -19.46 -14.19
C SER A 440 -20.59 -18.35 -14.34
N PHE A 441 -21.17 -17.88 -13.23
CA PHE A 441 -22.12 -16.76 -13.22
C PHE A 441 -21.44 -15.46 -13.67
N GLN A 442 -20.23 -15.17 -13.18
CA GLN A 442 -19.49 -13.96 -13.55
C GLN A 442 -19.23 -13.90 -15.06
N VAL A 443 -18.81 -15.01 -15.66
CA VAL A 443 -18.56 -15.10 -17.11
C VAL A 443 -19.87 -15.00 -17.90
N ALA A 444 -20.91 -15.73 -17.49
CA ALA A 444 -22.21 -15.74 -18.19
C ALA A 444 -22.92 -14.38 -18.15
N SER A 445 -22.79 -13.65 -17.04
CA SER A 445 -23.37 -12.31 -16.85
C SER A 445 -22.54 -11.18 -17.47
N GLN A 446 -21.37 -11.49 -18.07
CA GLN A 446 -20.43 -10.50 -18.61
C GLN A 446 -20.07 -9.41 -17.58
N SER A 447 -19.84 -9.82 -16.34
CA SER A 447 -19.54 -8.88 -15.27
C SER A 447 -18.23 -8.13 -15.51
N VAL A 448 -18.06 -7.00 -14.81
CA VAL A 448 -16.80 -6.23 -14.84
C VAL A 448 -15.60 -7.08 -14.41
N LEU A 449 -15.80 -7.99 -13.44
CA LEU A 449 -14.76 -8.92 -13.00
C LEU A 449 -14.38 -9.91 -14.10
N ALA A 450 -15.36 -10.44 -14.83
CA ALA A 450 -15.09 -11.29 -15.99
C ALA A 450 -14.36 -10.51 -17.09
N ALA A 451 -14.73 -9.26 -17.37
CA ALA A 451 -14.00 -8.43 -18.33
C ALA A 451 -12.54 -8.19 -17.91
N LEU A 452 -12.27 -8.06 -16.62
CA LEU A 452 -10.93 -7.79 -16.08
C LEU A 452 -10.03 -9.04 -16.07
N TYR A 453 -10.56 -10.22 -15.77
CA TYR A 453 -9.76 -11.44 -15.52
C TYR A 453 -10.03 -12.63 -16.46
N SER A 454 -10.96 -12.52 -17.42
CA SER A 454 -11.40 -13.64 -18.28
C SER A 454 -10.30 -14.34 -19.07
N SER A 455 -9.22 -13.64 -19.43
CA SER A 455 -8.14 -14.18 -20.25
C SER A 455 -7.31 -15.27 -19.56
N GLU A 456 -7.36 -15.36 -18.23
CA GLU A 456 -6.46 -16.22 -17.44
C GLU A 456 -7.19 -17.29 -16.59
N GLY A 457 -8.52 -17.38 -16.63
CA GLY A 457 -9.34 -18.30 -15.81
C GLY A 457 -9.35 -17.95 -14.31
N SER A 458 -10.17 -18.64 -13.50
CA SER A 458 -10.30 -18.43 -12.04
C SER A 458 -10.51 -16.95 -11.66
N VAL A 459 -11.59 -16.38 -12.22
CA VAL A 459 -11.88 -14.92 -12.19
C VAL A 459 -11.99 -14.39 -10.77
N MET A 460 -12.73 -15.10 -9.91
CA MET A 460 -12.95 -14.70 -8.52
C MET A 460 -11.68 -14.86 -7.69
N GLU A 461 -10.94 -15.95 -7.84
CA GLU A 461 -9.71 -16.22 -7.08
C GLU A 461 -8.62 -15.18 -7.38
N ARG A 462 -8.50 -14.73 -8.65
CA ARG A 462 -7.63 -13.60 -9.01
C ARG A 462 -8.07 -12.30 -8.37
N HIS A 463 -9.38 -12.05 -8.31
CA HIS A 463 -9.93 -10.89 -7.63
C HIS A 463 -9.63 -10.92 -6.13
N HIS A 464 -9.80 -12.06 -5.46
CA HIS A 464 -9.48 -12.24 -4.04
C HIS A 464 -8.00 -11.94 -3.75
N PHE A 465 -7.09 -12.46 -4.59
CA PHE A 465 -5.67 -12.12 -4.49
C PHE A 465 -5.41 -10.62 -4.72
N ALA A 466 -6.03 -10.01 -5.73
CA ALA A 466 -5.89 -8.58 -5.99
C ALA A 466 -6.38 -7.72 -4.81
N GLN A 467 -7.48 -8.11 -4.14
CA GLN A 467 -7.95 -7.46 -2.92
C GLN A 467 -6.94 -7.60 -1.77
N ALA A 468 -6.36 -8.77 -1.57
CA ALA A 468 -5.31 -8.98 -0.57
C ALA A 468 -4.10 -8.07 -0.82
N ILE A 469 -3.67 -7.93 -2.08
CA ILE A 469 -2.59 -7.01 -2.48
C ILE A 469 -2.96 -5.54 -2.24
N ALA A 470 -4.21 -5.14 -2.53
CA ALA A 470 -4.68 -3.77 -2.25
C ALA A 470 -4.62 -3.46 -0.73
N ILE A 471 -5.02 -4.41 0.11
CA ILE A 471 -4.90 -4.29 1.58
C ILE A 471 -3.42 -4.15 1.99
N LEU A 472 -2.53 -5.01 1.47
CA LEU A 472 -1.10 -4.96 1.80
C LEU A 472 -0.45 -3.64 1.35
N ASN A 473 -0.89 -3.07 0.23
CA ASN A 473 -0.42 -1.77 -0.26
C ASN A 473 -1.03 -0.57 0.50
N THR A 474 -1.95 -0.81 1.43
CA THR A 474 -2.50 0.24 2.28
C THR A 474 -1.53 0.58 3.41
N HIS A 475 -1.41 1.88 3.72
CA HIS A 475 -0.46 2.37 4.72
C HIS A 475 -0.68 1.71 6.09
N GLY A 476 0.39 1.10 6.62
CA GLY A 476 0.37 0.45 7.93
C GLY A 476 -0.40 -0.88 7.96
N CYS A 477 -0.63 -1.52 6.80
CA CYS A 477 -1.21 -2.87 6.70
C CYS A 477 -0.21 -3.91 6.17
N ASN A 478 0.96 -3.51 5.67
CA ASN A 478 1.93 -4.43 5.09
C ASN A 478 2.68 -5.23 6.16
N ILE A 479 2.16 -6.41 6.51
CA ILE A 479 2.78 -7.33 7.47
C ILE A 479 4.11 -7.94 6.97
N PHE A 480 4.50 -7.70 5.71
CA PHE A 480 5.75 -8.17 5.11
C PHE A 480 6.81 -7.07 4.97
N ASP A 481 6.60 -5.89 5.57
CA ASP A 481 7.50 -4.73 5.45
C ASP A 481 8.97 -5.02 5.79
N LYS A 482 9.24 -6.00 6.64
CA LYS A 482 10.60 -6.37 7.07
C LYS A 482 11.26 -7.43 6.19
N PHE A 483 10.58 -7.92 5.15
CA PHE A 483 11.11 -8.96 4.28
C PHE A 483 12.20 -8.41 3.36
N SER A 484 13.14 -9.29 2.98
CA SER A 484 14.04 -8.96 1.87
C SER A 484 13.24 -8.88 0.57
N ARG A 485 13.74 -8.16 -0.45
CA ARG A 485 13.07 -8.09 -1.75
C ARG A 485 12.78 -9.47 -2.36
N LYS A 486 13.67 -10.45 -2.12
CA LYS A 486 13.49 -11.83 -2.59
C LYS A 486 12.37 -12.55 -1.84
N ASP A 487 12.35 -12.42 -0.51
CA ASP A 487 11.33 -13.07 0.32
C ASP A 487 9.96 -12.43 0.11
N TYR A 488 9.90 -11.11 -0.07
CA TYR A 488 8.66 -10.40 -0.38
C TYR A 488 8.08 -10.90 -1.72
N GLN A 489 8.89 -10.98 -2.77
CA GLN A 489 8.44 -11.53 -4.05
C GLN A 489 7.97 -12.98 -3.92
N ARG A 490 8.76 -13.82 -3.24
CA ARG A 490 8.39 -15.22 -2.97
C ARG A 490 7.08 -15.33 -2.20
N MET A 491 6.87 -14.46 -1.22
CA MET A 491 5.64 -14.42 -0.41
C MET A 491 4.42 -14.12 -1.28
N LEU A 492 4.52 -13.12 -2.16
CA LEU A 492 3.43 -12.77 -3.07
C LEU A 492 3.14 -13.87 -4.09
N ASP A 493 4.19 -14.52 -4.62
CA ASP A 493 4.03 -15.66 -5.53
C ASP A 493 3.37 -16.85 -4.83
N LEU A 494 3.78 -17.18 -3.60
CA LEU A 494 3.14 -18.22 -2.79
C LEU A 494 1.68 -17.88 -2.51
N MET A 495 1.38 -16.65 -2.08
CA MET A 495 0.01 -16.23 -1.80
C MET A 495 -0.88 -16.33 -3.03
N ARG A 496 -0.40 -15.87 -4.19
CA ARG A 496 -1.10 -15.97 -5.47
C ARG A 496 -1.42 -17.43 -5.78
N ASP A 497 -0.41 -18.29 -5.77
CA ASP A 497 -0.56 -19.68 -6.19
C ASP A 497 -1.49 -20.45 -5.23
N ILE A 498 -1.42 -20.17 -3.93
CA ILE A 498 -2.28 -20.78 -2.90
C ILE A 498 -3.73 -20.31 -3.04
N ILE A 499 -3.98 -19.00 -3.22
CA ILE A 499 -5.35 -18.48 -3.39
C ILE A 499 -5.95 -18.99 -4.71
N LEU A 500 -5.18 -19.04 -5.80
CA LEU A 500 -5.68 -19.62 -7.05
C LEU A 500 -5.98 -21.12 -6.95
N ALA A 501 -5.34 -21.83 -6.01
CA ALA A 501 -5.59 -23.23 -5.77
C ALA A 501 -6.91 -23.53 -5.02
N THR A 502 -7.63 -22.52 -4.51
CA THR A 502 -8.97 -22.72 -3.94
C THR A 502 -10.03 -22.99 -5.01
N ASP A 503 -9.77 -22.66 -6.28
CA ASP A 503 -10.62 -23.05 -7.39
C ASP A 503 -10.68 -24.59 -7.48
N LEU A 504 -11.83 -25.18 -7.19
CA LEU A 504 -12.01 -26.63 -7.21
C LEU A 504 -11.74 -27.23 -8.60
N ALA A 505 -11.93 -26.47 -9.69
CA ALA A 505 -11.54 -26.91 -11.02
C ALA A 505 -10.02 -27.04 -11.16
N HIS A 506 -9.24 -26.19 -10.48
CA HIS A 506 -7.79 -26.34 -10.39
C HIS A 506 -7.42 -27.58 -9.58
N HIS A 507 -8.04 -27.79 -8.41
CA HIS A 507 -7.82 -28.97 -7.59
C HIS A 507 -8.00 -30.28 -8.38
N LEU A 508 -9.11 -30.40 -9.13
CA LEU A 508 -9.40 -31.59 -9.94
C LEU A 508 -8.36 -31.82 -11.04
N ARG A 509 -7.74 -30.77 -11.59
CA ARG A 509 -6.65 -30.90 -12.58
C ARG A 509 -5.37 -31.47 -11.97
N ILE A 510 -5.03 -31.06 -10.74
CA ILE A 510 -3.80 -31.48 -10.06
C ILE A 510 -3.96 -32.77 -9.23
N PHE A 511 -5.20 -33.25 -9.03
CA PHE A 511 -5.49 -34.45 -8.23
C PHE A 511 -4.69 -35.70 -8.64
N PRO A 512 -4.47 -36.00 -9.94
CA PRO A 512 -3.62 -37.13 -10.34
C PRO A 512 -2.15 -36.97 -9.90
N ASP A 513 -1.64 -35.74 -9.87
CA ASP A 513 -0.26 -35.45 -9.44
C ASP A 513 -0.12 -35.59 -7.93
N LEU A 514 -1.15 -35.15 -7.21
CA LEU A 514 -1.31 -35.34 -5.78
C LEU A 514 -1.31 -36.82 -5.39
N GLN A 515 -2.05 -37.67 -6.11
CA GLN A 515 -2.03 -39.12 -5.88
C GLN A 515 -0.65 -39.72 -6.17
N ARG A 516 0.00 -39.34 -7.29
CA ARG A 516 1.36 -39.80 -7.60
C ARG A 516 2.37 -39.42 -6.52
N MET A 517 2.22 -38.23 -5.94
CA MET A 517 3.05 -37.77 -4.83
C MET A 517 2.83 -38.61 -3.57
N ALA A 518 1.58 -38.98 -3.24
CA ALA A 518 1.28 -39.84 -2.11
C ALA A 518 1.83 -41.26 -2.32
N ASP A 519 1.61 -41.85 -3.50
CA ASP A 519 2.06 -43.20 -3.83
C ASP A 519 3.60 -43.32 -3.83
N ALA A 520 4.30 -42.31 -4.35
CA ALA A 520 5.77 -42.29 -4.41
C ALA A 520 6.43 -41.84 -3.10
N GLY A 521 5.66 -41.28 -2.17
CA GLY A 521 6.13 -40.66 -0.94
C GLY A 521 6.49 -39.17 -1.11
N TYR A 522 6.14 -38.39 -0.09
CA TYR A 522 6.46 -36.97 -0.02
C TYR A 522 7.96 -36.71 0.16
N ASN A 523 8.49 -35.69 -0.53
CA ASN A 523 9.89 -35.29 -0.44
C ASN A 523 9.99 -33.78 -0.14
N PRO A 524 10.39 -33.38 1.08
CA PRO A 524 10.50 -31.97 1.48
C PRO A 524 11.49 -31.14 0.66
N ARG A 525 12.44 -31.78 -0.04
CA ARG A 525 13.42 -31.11 -0.90
C ARG A 525 12.91 -30.84 -2.31
N ASN A 526 11.79 -31.44 -2.69
CA ASN A 526 11.20 -31.25 -4.00
C ASN A 526 10.21 -30.08 -3.98
N GLN A 527 10.55 -28.99 -4.70
CA GLN A 527 9.70 -27.81 -4.80
C GLN A 527 8.29 -28.12 -5.31
N THR A 528 8.15 -29.05 -6.27
CA THR A 528 6.85 -29.45 -6.79
C THR A 528 6.01 -30.18 -5.74
N HIS A 529 6.62 -31.05 -4.93
CA HIS A 529 5.90 -31.73 -3.86
C HIS A 529 5.41 -30.72 -2.81
N ARG A 530 6.24 -29.74 -2.45
CA ARG A 530 5.82 -28.65 -1.53
C ARG A 530 4.65 -27.84 -2.07
N SER A 531 4.72 -27.46 -3.35
CA SER A 531 3.64 -26.72 -4.02
C SER A 531 2.34 -27.52 -4.08
N LEU A 532 2.40 -28.81 -4.44
CA LEU A 532 1.25 -29.70 -4.42
C LEU A 532 0.67 -29.87 -3.01
N LEU A 533 1.52 -30.07 -2.00
CA LEU A 533 1.09 -30.17 -0.61
C LEU A 533 0.40 -28.88 -0.13
N LEU A 534 0.92 -27.70 -0.47
CA LEU A 534 0.28 -26.41 -0.16
C LEU A 534 -1.11 -26.31 -0.79
N CYS A 535 -1.27 -26.71 -2.06
CA CYS A 535 -2.58 -26.72 -2.72
C CYS A 535 -3.55 -27.66 -2.01
N LEU A 536 -3.11 -28.88 -1.66
CA LEU A 536 -3.93 -29.85 -0.93
C LEU A 536 -4.35 -29.33 0.45
N LEU A 537 -3.42 -28.73 1.19
CA LEU A 537 -3.69 -28.15 2.51
C LEU A 537 -4.71 -27.01 2.39
N MET A 538 -4.56 -26.11 1.41
CA MET A 538 -5.51 -25.02 1.19
C MET A 538 -6.91 -25.55 0.87
N THR A 539 -7.05 -26.50 -0.06
CA THR A 539 -8.36 -27.11 -0.37
C THR A 539 -8.93 -27.84 0.86
N SER A 540 -8.08 -28.47 1.68
CA SER A 540 -8.52 -29.12 2.93
C SER A 540 -9.01 -28.10 3.96
N CYS A 541 -8.36 -26.94 4.07
CA CYS A 541 -8.80 -25.85 4.93
C CYS A 541 -10.14 -25.27 4.48
N ASP A 542 -10.30 -25.03 3.18
CA ASP A 542 -11.51 -24.46 2.60
C ASP A 542 -12.73 -25.37 2.83
N LEU A 543 -12.54 -26.69 2.67
CA LEU A 543 -13.60 -27.68 2.90
C LEU A 543 -13.64 -28.22 4.35
N SER A 544 -13.00 -27.54 5.31
CA SER A 544 -12.81 -28.03 6.68
C SER A 544 -14.11 -28.24 7.47
N ASP A 545 -15.18 -27.55 7.09
CA ASP A 545 -16.51 -27.68 7.69
C ASP A 545 -17.09 -29.10 7.57
N GLN A 546 -16.63 -29.88 6.58
CA GLN A 546 -17.01 -31.30 6.40
C GLN A 546 -16.43 -32.20 7.51
N THR A 547 -15.38 -31.76 8.19
CA THR A 547 -14.72 -32.46 9.31
C THR A 547 -15.35 -32.14 10.66
N LYS A 548 -16.37 -31.29 10.74
CA LYS A 548 -17.00 -30.92 12.01
C LYS A 548 -18.11 -31.89 12.39
N GLY A 549 -18.61 -31.75 13.62
CA GLY A 549 -19.71 -32.59 14.10
C GLY A 549 -20.98 -32.41 13.25
N TRP A 550 -21.82 -33.45 13.18
CA TRP A 550 -23.03 -33.49 12.37
C TRP A 550 -23.90 -32.22 12.46
N LYS A 551 -24.17 -31.73 13.68
CA LYS A 551 -24.99 -30.52 13.90
C LYS A 551 -24.38 -29.29 13.20
N THR A 552 -23.06 -29.16 13.27
CA THR A 552 -22.31 -28.07 12.65
C THR A 552 -22.34 -28.20 11.13
N THR A 553 -21.97 -29.37 10.59
CA THR A 553 -21.95 -29.62 9.14
C THR A 553 -23.33 -29.44 8.50
N ARG A 554 -24.42 -29.86 9.18
CA ARG A 554 -25.79 -29.65 8.70
C ARG A 554 -26.14 -28.17 8.60
N LYS A 555 -25.87 -27.39 9.65
CA LYS A 555 -26.12 -25.94 9.66
C LYS A 555 -25.30 -25.22 8.59
N ILE A 556 -24.09 -25.69 8.32
CA ILE A 556 -23.25 -25.11 7.27
C ILE A 556 -23.78 -25.45 5.88
N ALA A 557 -24.24 -26.67 5.65
CA ALA A 557 -24.92 -27.02 4.40
C ALA A 557 -26.12 -26.09 4.14
N GLU A 558 -26.90 -25.77 5.17
CA GLU A 558 -28.01 -24.81 5.06
C GLU A 558 -27.55 -23.44 4.54
N LEU A 559 -26.45 -22.90 5.10
CA LEU A 559 -25.88 -21.63 4.66
C LEU A 559 -25.38 -21.68 3.21
N ILE A 560 -24.69 -22.77 2.83
CA ILE A 560 -24.19 -22.98 1.46
C ILE A 560 -25.36 -23.01 0.48
N TYR A 561 -26.39 -23.82 0.74
CA TYR A 561 -27.54 -23.92 -0.16
C TYR A 561 -28.37 -22.64 -0.19
N LYS A 562 -28.49 -21.91 0.92
CA LYS A 562 -29.14 -20.59 0.93
C LYS A 562 -28.43 -19.61 -0.02
N GLU A 563 -27.10 -19.65 -0.06
CA GLU A 563 -26.31 -18.86 -1.00
C GLU A 563 -26.52 -19.32 -2.45
N PHE A 564 -26.41 -20.62 -2.71
CA PHE A 564 -26.65 -21.22 -4.03
C PHE A 564 -28.04 -20.88 -4.58
N PHE A 565 -29.06 -20.96 -3.75
CA PHE A 565 -30.43 -20.62 -4.11
C PHE A 565 -30.63 -19.12 -4.31
N SER A 566 -29.84 -18.27 -3.66
CA SER A 566 -29.88 -16.83 -3.91
C SER A 566 -29.29 -16.52 -5.29
N GLN A 567 -28.20 -17.17 -5.67
CA GLN A 567 -27.65 -17.10 -7.03
C GLN A 567 -28.64 -17.64 -8.07
N GLY A 568 -29.24 -18.81 -7.84
CA GLY A 568 -30.18 -19.41 -8.78
C GLY A 568 -31.43 -18.56 -9.02
N ASP A 569 -31.92 -17.86 -7.99
CA ASP A 569 -33.02 -16.90 -8.14
C ASP A 569 -32.62 -15.69 -9.01
N LEU A 570 -31.39 -15.19 -8.86
CA LEU A 570 -30.85 -14.13 -9.72
C LEU A 570 -30.75 -14.60 -11.18
N GLU A 571 -30.27 -15.82 -11.41
CA GLU A 571 -30.21 -16.41 -12.75
C GLU A 571 -31.62 -16.53 -13.37
N LYS A 572 -32.62 -16.98 -12.60
CA LYS A 572 -34.03 -17.00 -13.04
C LYS A 572 -34.55 -15.61 -13.38
N ALA A 573 -34.25 -14.60 -12.55
CA ALA A 573 -34.67 -13.22 -12.78
C ALA A 573 -34.04 -12.61 -14.04
N MET A 574 -32.84 -13.05 -14.42
CA MET A 574 -32.17 -12.70 -15.67
C MET A 574 -32.71 -13.47 -16.89
N GLY A 575 -33.66 -14.39 -16.70
CA GLY A 575 -34.24 -15.22 -17.76
C GLY A 575 -33.44 -16.50 -18.06
N ASN A 576 -32.43 -16.82 -17.24
CA ASN A 576 -31.64 -18.04 -17.36
C ASN A 576 -32.27 -19.19 -16.57
N ARG A 577 -31.93 -20.43 -16.94
CA ARG A 577 -32.33 -21.62 -16.17
C ARG A 577 -31.16 -22.05 -15.28
N PRO A 578 -31.28 -21.94 -13.95
CA PRO A 578 -30.21 -22.39 -13.07
C PRO A 578 -30.06 -23.90 -13.12
N SER A 579 -28.86 -24.36 -12.76
CA SER A 579 -28.60 -25.78 -12.50
C SER A 579 -29.46 -26.30 -11.35
N GLU A 580 -29.70 -27.61 -11.31
CA GLU A 580 -30.56 -28.24 -10.29
C GLU A 580 -30.08 -27.96 -8.85
N MET A 581 -28.77 -27.94 -8.61
CA MET A 581 -28.19 -27.64 -7.29
C MET A 581 -28.44 -26.20 -6.81
N MET A 582 -28.73 -25.28 -7.74
CA MET A 582 -28.99 -23.86 -7.47
C MET A 582 -30.50 -23.54 -7.50
N ASP A 583 -31.34 -24.51 -7.84
CA ASP A 583 -32.79 -24.34 -7.95
C ASP A 583 -33.48 -24.81 -6.66
N ARG A 584 -33.90 -23.85 -5.82
CA ARG A 584 -34.53 -24.14 -4.50
C ARG A 584 -35.80 -24.99 -4.54
N GLU A 585 -36.42 -25.15 -5.71
CA GLU A 585 -37.63 -25.95 -5.90
C GLU A 585 -37.32 -27.37 -6.38
N LYS A 586 -36.08 -27.64 -6.81
CA LYS A 586 -35.68 -28.92 -7.42
C LYS A 586 -34.50 -29.59 -6.72
N ALA A 587 -33.67 -28.83 -6.01
CA ALA A 587 -32.46 -29.34 -5.40
C ALA A 587 -32.77 -30.43 -4.37
N TYR A 588 -32.30 -31.65 -4.59
CA TYR A 588 -32.36 -32.70 -3.59
C TYR A 588 -31.07 -32.70 -2.74
N ILE A 589 -31.08 -31.87 -1.69
CA ILE A 589 -29.90 -31.57 -0.86
C ILE A 589 -29.16 -32.82 -0.34
N PRO A 590 -29.84 -33.87 0.18
CA PRO A 590 -29.13 -35.03 0.71
C PRO A 590 -28.29 -35.76 -0.34
N GLU A 591 -28.81 -36.02 -1.54
CA GLU A 591 -28.04 -36.68 -2.61
C GLU A 591 -26.93 -35.78 -3.15
N LEU A 592 -27.19 -34.48 -3.29
CA LEU A 592 -26.17 -33.52 -3.70
C LEU A 592 -24.99 -33.48 -2.71
N GLN A 593 -25.27 -33.50 -1.40
CA GLN A 593 -24.23 -33.56 -0.36
C GLN A 593 -23.50 -34.90 -0.36
N ILE A 594 -24.19 -36.04 -0.47
CA ILE A 594 -23.54 -37.36 -0.55
C ILE A 594 -22.61 -37.41 -1.76
N SER A 595 -23.08 -36.97 -2.93
CA SER A 595 -22.30 -36.94 -4.16
C SER A 595 -21.07 -36.04 -4.03
N PHE A 596 -21.22 -34.83 -3.46
CA PHE A 596 -20.11 -33.93 -3.17
C PHE A 596 -19.07 -34.57 -2.23
N MET A 597 -19.52 -35.19 -1.15
CA MET A 597 -18.62 -35.84 -0.20
C MET A 597 -17.85 -37.00 -0.84
N GLU A 598 -18.52 -37.85 -1.62
CA GLU A 598 -17.90 -39.02 -2.24
C GLU A 598 -16.89 -38.67 -3.34
N HIS A 599 -17.19 -37.66 -4.15
CA HIS A 599 -16.38 -37.31 -5.32
C HIS A 599 -15.34 -36.22 -5.05
N ILE A 600 -15.53 -35.40 -4.01
CA ILE A 600 -14.65 -34.27 -3.70
C ILE A 600 -14.05 -34.39 -2.30
N ALA A 601 -14.87 -34.29 -1.23
CA ALA A 601 -14.33 -34.11 0.12
C ALA A 601 -13.59 -35.35 0.63
N MET A 602 -14.18 -36.55 0.52
CA MET A 602 -13.56 -37.79 1.00
C MET A 602 -12.23 -38.11 0.31
N PRO A 603 -12.09 -38.01 -1.03
CA PRO A 603 -10.80 -38.16 -1.70
C PRO A 603 -9.71 -37.23 -1.16
N ILE A 604 -10.05 -35.96 -0.88
CA ILE A 604 -9.11 -34.97 -0.32
C ILE A 604 -8.59 -35.42 1.05
N TYR A 605 -9.49 -35.71 2.00
CA TYR A 605 -9.08 -36.09 3.35
C TYR A 605 -8.45 -37.48 3.41
N LYS A 606 -8.83 -38.38 2.50
CA LYS A 606 -8.16 -39.67 2.35
C LYS A 606 -6.70 -39.45 1.96
N LEU A 607 -6.44 -38.67 0.92
CA LEU A 607 -5.09 -38.36 0.49
C LEU A 607 -4.29 -37.62 1.58
N LEU A 608 -4.93 -36.68 2.29
CA LEU A 608 -4.32 -35.99 3.42
C LEU A 608 -3.91 -36.98 4.52
N SER A 609 -4.72 -37.99 4.82
CA SER A 609 -4.40 -39.05 5.79
C SER A 609 -3.30 -40.01 5.33
N GLU A 610 -3.20 -40.26 4.02
CA GLU A 610 -2.13 -41.08 3.42
C GLU A 610 -0.77 -40.38 3.50
N LEU A 611 -0.75 -39.05 3.29
CA LEU A 611 0.45 -38.21 3.39
C LEU A 611 0.84 -37.89 4.84
N LEU A 612 -0.16 -37.59 5.68
CA LEU A 612 0.00 -37.11 7.05
C LEU A 612 -0.89 -37.97 7.98
N PRO A 613 -0.37 -39.04 8.59
CA PRO A 613 -1.19 -40.00 9.36
C PRO A 613 -2.00 -39.38 10.51
N GLY A 614 -1.55 -38.25 11.07
CA GLY A 614 -2.32 -37.49 12.08
C GLY A 614 -3.66 -36.95 11.58
N ALA A 615 -3.88 -36.89 10.26
CA ALA A 615 -5.13 -36.45 9.64
C ALA A 615 -6.19 -37.56 9.53
N THR A 616 -5.91 -38.79 10.00
CA THR A 616 -6.86 -39.92 9.90
C THR A 616 -8.21 -39.62 10.55
N GLU A 617 -8.22 -38.92 11.70
CA GLU A 617 -9.46 -38.50 12.37
C GLU A 617 -10.36 -37.66 11.46
N LEU A 618 -9.77 -36.79 10.63
CA LEU A 618 -10.50 -35.92 9.72
C LEU A 618 -11.25 -36.74 8.66
N TYR A 619 -10.58 -37.71 8.06
CA TYR A 619 -11.19 -38.61 7.08
C TYR A 619 -12.33 -39.43 7.70
N GLU A 620 -12.11 -40.03 8.88
CA GLU A 620 -13.13 -40.80 9.57
C GLU A 620 -14.36 -39.96 9.94
N ARG A 621 -14.15 -38.69 10.30
CA ARG A 621 -15.24 -37.77 10.61
C ARG A 621 -16.08 -37.44 9.38
N VAL A 622 -15.45 -37.17 8.23
CA VAL A 622 -16.14 -36.93 6.96
C VAL A 622 -16.92 -38.18 6.53
N ALA A 623 -16.31 -39.37 6.65
CA ALA A 623 -16.99 -40.64 6.37
C ALA A 623 -18.21 -40.85 7.29
N THR A 624 -18.09 -40.50 8.57
CA THR A 624 -19.21 -40.56 9.52
C THR A 624 -20.34 -39.59 9.14
N ASN A 625 -20.01 -38.36 8.75
CA ASN A 625 -20.99 -37.37 8.28
C ASN A 625 -21.70 -37.83 6.99
N ARG A 626 -20.98 -38.47 6.05
CA ARG A 626 -21.59 -39.08 4.85
C ARG A 626 -22.65 -40.12 5.21
N VAL A 627 -22.40 -40.95 6.22
CA VAL A 627 -23.39 -41.93 6.72
C VAL A 627 -24.63 -41.23 7.29
N GLN A 628 -24.47 -40.10 7.98
CA GLN A 628 -25.62 -39.32 8.48
C GLN A 628 -26.44 -38.74 7.33
N TRP A 629 -25.82 -38.20 6.29
CA TRP A 629 -26.53 -37.74 5.09
C TRP A 629 -27.30 -38.86 4.39
N THR A 630 -26.75 -40.08 4.35
CA THR A 630 -27.48 -41.26 3.83
C THR A 630 -28.74 -41.56 4.65
N LYS A 631 -28.67 -41.46 5.99
CA LYS A 631 -29.85 -41.63 6.84
C LYS A 631 -30.90 -40.55 6.58
N VAL A 632 -30.48 -39.30 6.40
CA VAL A 632 -31.37 -38.18 6.05
C VAL A 632 -32.06 -38.47 4.71
N SER A 633 -31.30 -38.83 3.67
CA SER A 633 -31.85 -39.18 2.36
C SER A 633 -32.93 -40.27 2.46
N HIS A 634 -32.64 -41.40 3.12
CA HIS A 634 -33.61 -42.48 3.31
C HIS A 634 -34.88 -42.05 4.05
N LYS A 635 -34.77 -41.23 5.10
CA LYS A 635 -35.94 -40.74 5.84
C LYS A 635 -36.88 -39.95 4.94
N PHE A 636 -36.34 -39.09 4.08
CA PHE A 636 -37.13 -38.21 3.22
C PHE A 636 -37.71 -38.92 1.99
N SER A 637 -37.02 -39.92 1.42
CA SER A 637 -37.60 -40.75 0.36
C SER A 637 -38.87 -41.49 0.81
N VAL A 638 -38.99 -41.80 2.11
CA VAL A 638 -40.15 -42.51 2.67
C VAL A 638 -41.32 -41.57 3.00
N ARG A 639 -41.06 -40.33 3.46
CA ARG A 639 -42.11 -39.42 3.97
C ARG A 639 -42.52 -38.30 3.00
N GLY A 640 -41.71 -37.98 2.00
CA GLY A 640 -41.91 -36.82 1.13
C GLY A 640 -41.56 -35.50 1.81
N LEU A 641 -41.42 -34.44 1.01
CA LEU A 641 -41.11 -33.09 1.48
C LEU A 641 -42.36 -32.38 2.04
N PRO A 642 -42.25 -31.63 3.14
CA PRO A 642 -43.37 -30.87 3.71
C PRO A 642 -43.75 -29.61 2.89
N SER A 643 -42.82 -29.04 2.11
CA SER A 643 -43.09 -27.94 1.17
C SER A 643 -42.27 -28.05 -0.13
N ASN A 644 -42.45 -27.10 -1.05
CA ASN A 644 -41.66 -27.01 -2.28
C ASN A 644 -40.25 -26.40 -2.07
N ASN A 645 -39.87 -26.06 -0.83
CA ASN A 645 -38.54 -25.51 -0.53
C ASN A 645 -37.59 -26.63 -0.11
N SER A 646 -36.48 -26.77 -0.83
CA SER A 646 -35.46 -27.76 -0.53
C SER A 646 -34.75 -27.57 0.82
N LEU A 647 -34.77 -26.38 1.42
CA LEU A 647 -34.13 -26.18 2.73
C LEU A 647 -34.82 -26.93 3.88
N ASP A 648 -36.10 -27.31 3.71
CA ASP A 648 -36.87 -28.06 4.71
C ASP A 648 -36.23 -29.42 5.07
N PHE A 649 -35.30 -29.93 4.24
CA PHE A 649 -34.48 -31.11 4.57
C PHE A 649 -33.62 -30.93 5.83
N LEU A 650 -33.39 -29.69 6.26
CA LEU A 650 -32.40 -29.32 7.27
C LEU A 650 -33.03 -28.77 8.56
N ASP A 651 -34.34 -28.57 8.62
CA ASP A 651 -35.05 -27.95 9.74
C ASP A 651 -35.06 -28.80 11.02
N GLU A 652 -34.62 -28.19 12.13
CA GLU A 652 -34.57 -28.83 13.47
C GLU A 652 -35.97 -29.16 14.03
N GLU A 653 -37.00 -28.37 13.71
CA GLU A 653 -38.37 -28.62 14.17
C GLU A 653 -38.95 -29.92 13.60
N TYR A 654 -38.53 -30.32 12.40
CA TYR A 654 -38.96 -31.57 11.79
C TYR A 654 -38.37 -32.79 12.52
N GLU A 655 -37.19 -32.67 13.15
CA GLU A 655 -36.64 -33.69 14.05
C GLU A 655 -37.32 -33.69 15.44
N LEU A 656 -37.66 -32.51 15.99
CA LEU A 656 -38.30 -32.38 17.31
C LEU A 656 -39.75 -32.86 17.33
N LEU A 657 -40.51 -32.65 16.25
CA LEU A 657 -41.83 -33.24 16.03
C LEU A 657 -41.78 -34.78 16.09
N GLU A 658 -40.64 -35.43 15.79
CA GLU A 658 -40.46 -36.88 15.93
C GLU A 658 -40.36 -37.32 17.40
N THR A 659 -39.66 -36.58 18.26
CA THR A 659 -39.56 -36.93 19.69
C THR A 659 -40.92 -36.90 20.37
N VAL A 660 -41.77 -35.94 20.02
CA VAL A 660 -43.12 -35.82 20.60
C VAL A 660 -44.09 -36.84 19.97
N SER A 661 -43.98 -37.12 18.67
CA SER A 661 -44.78 -38.16 17.99
C SER A 661 -44.43 -39.58 18.46
N ALA A 662 -43.18 -39.87 18.81
CA ALA A 662 -42.77 -41.18 19.33
C ALA A 662 -43.14 -41.40 20.80
N LEU A 663 -43.41 -40.32 21.56
CA LEU A 663 -43.88 -40.38 22.95
C LEU A 663 -45.42 -40.44 23.07
N CYS A 664 -46.16 -40.24 21.98
CA CYS A 664 -47.61 -40.36 21.92
C CYS A 664 -48.04 -41.67 21.22
N LEU A 665 -47.73 -42.81 21.83
CA LEU A 665 -48.51 -44.04 21.62
C LEU A 665 -49.72 -44.02 22.57
N PRO A 666 -50.90 -44.52 22.17
CA PRO A 666 -52.12 -44.32 22.94
C PRO A 666 -52.11 -45.18 24.20
N CYS A 667 -52.26 -44.54 25.37
CA CYS A 667 -52.72 -45.22 26.57
C CYS A 667 -54.07 -45.88 26.25
N GLU A 668 -54.12 -47.20 26.31
CA GLU A 668 -55.34 -47.99 26.33
C GLU A 668 -56.23 -47.51 27.49
N TRP A 669 -57.25 -46.72 27.16
CA TRP A 669 -58.37 -46.49 28.07
C TRP A 669 -59.27 -47.72 28.02
N ASN A 670 -59.10 -48.59 29.00
CA ASN A 670 -60.08 -49.60 29.39
C ASN A 670 -61.44 -48.92 29.66
N PHE A 671 -62.42 -49.13 28.79
CA PHE A 671 -63.82 -48.86 29.09
C PHE A 671 -64.49 -50.13 29.61
N PRO A 672 -65.04 -50.15 30.85
CA PRO A 672 -66.03 -51.14 31.21
C PRO A 672 -67.39 -50.73 30.63
N LEU A 673 -68.05 -51.70 29.98
CA LEU A 673 -69.46 -51.64 29.62
C LEU A 673 -70.30 -51.28 30.84
N LEU A 674 -71.04 -50.17 30.76
CA LEU A 674 -72.18 -49.90 31.65
C LEU A 674 -73.30 -49.19 30.90
N GLU A 675 -74.50 -49.55 31.31
CA GLU A 675 -75.75 -49.51 30.59
C GLU A 675 -76.35 -48.11 30.38
N MET A 676 -77.31 -48.11 29.46
CA MET A 676 -78.38 -47.14 29.22
C MET A 676 -78.77 -46.25 30.41
N GLY A 677 -79.00 -44.97 30.11
CA GLY A 677 -79.73 -44.06 30.99
C GLY A 677 -79.97 -42.70 30.36
N THR A 678 -81.19 -42.53 29.84
CA THR A 678 -81.85 -41.27 29.49
C THR A 678 -81.57 -40.10 30.44
N VAL A 679 -81.28 -38.90 29.92
CA VAL A 679 -82.17 -37.72 29.74
C VAL A 679 -81.38 -36.63 29.01
#